data_AF-A0AAN7I5J7-F1
#
_entry.id   AF-A0AAN7I5J7-F1
#
_cell.length_a   1.000
_cell.length_b   1.000
_cell.length_c   1.000
_cell.angle_alpha   90.00
_cell.angle_beta   90.00
_cell.angle_gamma   90.00
#
_symmetry.space_group_name_H-M   'P 1'
#
loop_
_entity.id
_entity.type
_entity.pdbx_description
1 polymer ?
#
loop_
_entity_poly.entity_id
_entity_poly.type
_entity_poly.pdbx_seq_one_letter_code
_entity_poly.pdbx_strand_id
1 'polypeptide(L)'
;METIFLFLFLSAIFTAEAQSVQSSIKPGSFLTVTHTTTTNSSWLSPSGLYAFGFYKQGNGYAVGIFVEGIPQKTVVWTANRDDPPVPADARLTFTSDGQLVLQSAKQGNKSFDHPTDTLLPSQHLLVQEVLTSSVSDSNHSTGRFLLLMQLDGYLAMYPVGTPYTLEYGYWNYETPGQGNNVRLNLDGDGHLYLESGNATAGTVDIHLGDNSTKGLLYLLRIDADGILRLYSHSMDQNGTWSVIWSQPDDKCAPKGLCGLNAYCVKTNQSFGCNCLPGFALINKSEMSSGCERNFTAESCKPSMTYTMEAVNNTIWEDKNISVLSSSTQEACKAACLQDCNCDAAQFKQGECKKQSLPLRFGRLLESDPNVAFIKVSISTPTTDRNVPKKSKKGVIIISVSLVAFAIVLVISGVVMYRYRVWACKKESYQFIQKKKESNHGNIVLSEEVSLRSFTYAELEKVTDNFKEEIGRGAFGIVYKGAIGDAKKLIAVKRLDKLLAEREREFQTEMKVIGRTHHKNLVQLLGYCHDGPNRLLVYEYMSNGSLADILFTPEKQPCWDERMEIARNIARGIHYLHEECMPHIIHCDIKPQNILMDENMCAKISDFGLSKLLKLDESKTFTDIRGTRGYVAPEWHRKMSVTVKIDVYSFGIVLLEIICRRKSVDSNVAEEEGILEEWAYHCFECGELGKLVNEEEVDKKQLERITKVALWCIQYEPSLRPSMKKVLQMLEGTVDIPDPPSRSIPSSVWDKE
;
A
#
# COMPACT_ATOMS: atom_id res chain seq x y z
N MET A 1 -37.61 13.50 -84.49
CA MET A 1 -36.21 13.97 -84.46
C MET A 1 -35.63 13.50 -83.13
N GLU A 2 -35.30 12.21 -83.01
CA GLU A 2 -34.06 11.60 -83.52
C GLU A 2 -32.79 12.30 -83.00
N THR A 3 -32.09 11.56 -82.11
CA THR A 3 -30.62 11.36 -81.97
C THR A 3 -29.74 12.60 -81.69
N ILE A 4 -28.70 12.61 -80.84
CA ILE A 4 -27.61 11.66 -80.53
C ILE A 4 -26.97 12.06 -79.17
N PHE A 5 -26.73 11.13 -78.23
CA PHE A 5 -25.40 10.70 -77.73
C PHE A 5 -25.48 9.86 -76.45
N LEU A 6 -24.94 8.65 -76.57
CA LEU A 6 -24.68 7.63 -75.56
C LEU A 6 -23.89 8.16 -74.35
N PHE A 7 -24.26 7.73 -73.15
CA PHE A 7 -23.38 6.93 -72.28
C PHE A 7 -24.24 6.06 -71.34
N LEU A 8 -24.30 4.76 -71.65
CA LEU A 8 -24.80 3.68 -70.79
C LEU A 8 -23.63 3.16 -69.94
N PHE A 9 -23.86 2.89 -68.66
CA PHE A 9 -23.47 1.65 -67.94
C PHE A 9 -23.94 1.82 -66.48
N LEU A 10 -25.17 1.39 -66.17
CA LEU A 10 -25.51 0.08 -65.58
C LEU A 10 -24.91 -0.12 -64.19
N SER A 11 -25.75 0.16 -63.20
CA SER A 11 -25.74 -0.42 -61.86
C SER A 11 -25.72 -1.95 -61.95
N ALA A 12 -24.54 -2.55 -61.77
CA ALA A 12 -24.39 -3.98 -61.56
C ALA A 12 -24.35 -4.26 -60.05
N ILE A 13 -25.39 -4.97 -59.59
CA ILE A 13 -25.46 -5.62 -58.30
C ILE A 13 -24.32 -6.64 -58.25
N PHE A 14 -23.30 -6.39 -57.43
CA PHE A 14 -22.36 -7.44 -57.04
C PHE A 14 -22.93 -8.18 -55.84
N THR A 15 -23.36 -9.42 -56.07
CA THR A 15 -23.48 -10.43 -55.04
C THR A 15 -22.10 -10.66 -54.44
N ALA A 16 -21.87 -10.17 -53.23
CA ALA A 16 -20.71 -10.57 -52.45
C ALA A 16 -21.00 -11.96 -51.86
N GLU A 17 -20.40 -13.00 -52.43
CA GLU A 17 -20.25 -14.28 -51.75
C GLU A 17 -19.39 -14.03 -50.49
N ALA A 18 -20.01 -14.12 -49.32
CA ALA A 18 -19.29 -14.16 -48.06
C ALA A 18 -18.55 -15.49 -47.97
N GLN A 19 -17.26 -15.51 -48.32
CA GLN A 19 -16.36 -16.60 -47.97
C GLN A 19 -16.28 -16.68 -46.44
N SER A 20 -16.86 -17.72 -45.84
CA SER A 20 -16.60 -18.08 -44.45
C SER A 20 -15.14 -18.52 -44.33
N VAL A 21 -14.25 -17.61 -43.93
CA VAL A 21 -12.87 -17.99 -43.59
C VAL A 21 -12.92 -18.74 -42.27
N GLN A 22 -12.71 -20.06 -42.35
CA GLN A 22 -12.67 -20.97 -41.22
C GLN A 22 -11.50 -20.59 -40.29
N SER A 23 -11.80 -19.97 -39.15
CA SER A 23 -10.80 -19.39 -38.22
C SER A 23 -10.36 -20.35 -37.11
N SER A 24 -10.20 -21.65 -37.39
CA SER A 24 -9.66 -22.59 -36.40
C SER A 24 -8.13 -22.63 -36.48
N ILE A 25 -7.47 -22.15 -35.44
CA ILE A 25 -6.01 -22.19 -35.32
C ILE A 25 -5.59 -23.61 -34.98
N LYS A 26 -4.85 -24.27 -35.87
CA LYS A 26 -4.40 -25.65 -35.66
C LYS A 26 -3.18 -25.71 -34.75
N PRO A 27 -3.07 -26.69 -33.85
CA PRO A 27 -1.82 -26.97 -33.13
C PRO A 27 -0.63 -27.09 -34.10
N GLY A 28 0.49 -26.45 -33.78
CA GLY A 28 1.66 -26.25 -34.64
C GLY A 28 1.70 -24.91 -35.39
N SER A 29 0.65 -24.10 -35.32
CA SER A 29 0.61 -22.76 -35.95
C SER A 29 1.51 -21.76 -35.20
N PHE A 30 2.03 -20.75 -35.92
CA PHE A 30 2.85 -19.71 -35.29
C PHE A 30 2.65 -18.34 -35.93
N LEU A 31 2.92 -17.28 -35.16
CA LEU A 31 2.93 -15.88 -35.57
C LEU A 31 4.34 -15.30 -35.40
N THR A 32 4.68 -14.34 -36.25
CA THR A 32 5.91 -13.54 -36.12
C THR A 32 5.59 -12.06 -36.17
N VAL A 33 6.46 -11.23 -35.62
CA VAL A 33 6.23 -9.78 -35.52
C VAL A 33 6.19 -9.10 -36.90
N THR A 34 7.03 -9.53 -37.83
CA THR A 34 7.10 -8.97 -39.19
C THR A 34 6.17 -9.73 -40.13
N HIS A 35 5.27 -9.02 -40.80
CA HIS A 35 4.46 -9.58 -41.87
C HIS A 35 5.39 -9.99 -43.03
N THR A 36 5.50 -11.29 -43.29
CA THR A 36 6.20 -11.83 -44.47
C THR A 36 5.17 -12.35 -45.47
N THR A 37 5.58 -12.69 -46.70
CA THR A 37 4.70 -13.27 -47.71
C THR A 37 4.11 -14.63 -47.32
N THR A 38 4.58 -15.24 -46.22
CA THR A 38 4.21 -16.58 -45.77
C THR A 38 3.67 -16.65 -44.33
N THR A 39 3.77 -15.59 -43.51
CA THR A 39 3.30 -15.61 -42.11
C THR A 39 2.69 -14.29 -41.65
N ASN A 40 1.49 -14.37 -41.05
CA ASN A 40 0.77 -13.23 -40.49
C ASN A 40 1.32 -12.84 -39.10
N SER A 41 1.10 -11.57 -38.72
CA SER A 41 1.41 -11.07 -37.37
C SER A 41 0.28 -11.30 -36.35
N SER A 42 -0.88 -11.74 -36.84
CA SER A 42 -2.07 -12.01 -36.03
C SER A 42 -2.99 -13.05 -36.68
N TRP A 43 -3.79 -13.71 -35.84
CA TRP A 43 -4.92 -14.55 -36.23
C TRP A 43 -6.22 -13.76 -36.08
N LEU A 44 -7.04 -13.78 -37.13
CA LEU A 44 -8.32 -13.07 -37.15
C LEU A 44 -9.39 -13.89 -36.44
N SER A 45 -10.24 -13.19 -35.69
CA SER A 45 -11.49 -13.73 -35.19
C SER A 45 -12.45 -14.07 -36.35
N PRO A 46 -13.39 -15.01 -36.15
CA PRO A 46 -14.37 -15.36 -37.18
C PRO A 46 -15.25 -14.18 -37.63
N SER A 47 -15.44 -13.18 -36.76
CA SER A 47 -16.17 -11.95 -37.09
C SER A 47 -15.36 -10.97 -37.96
N GLY A 48 -14.05 -11.17 -38.08
CA GLY A 48 -13.12 -10.25 -38.75
C GLY A 48 -12.91 -8.92 -38.01
N LEU A 49 -13.59 -8.70 -36.87
CA LEU A 49 -13.53 -7.44 -36.12
C LEU A 49 -12.35 -7.36 -35.15
N TYR A 50 -11.89 -8.51 -34.66
CA TYR A 50 -10.77 -8.61 -33.73
C TYR A 50 -9.68 -9.52 -34.28
N ALA A 51 -8.46 -9.31 -33.82
CA ALA A 51 -7.34 -10.18 -34.09
C ALA A 51 -6.52 -10.43 -32.82
N PHE A 52 -6.01 -11.65 -32.68
CA PHE A 52 -5.06 -12.03 -31.64
C PHE A 52 -3.66 -12.13 -32.23
N GLY A 53 -2.67 -11.45 -31.66
CA GLY A 53 -1.30 -11.53 -32.13
C GLY A 53 -0.42 -10.38 -31.65
N PHE A 54 0.59 -10.03 -32.44
CA PHE A 54 1.51 -8.96 -32.10
C PHE A 54 0.95 -7.57 -32.43
N TYR A 55 1.12 -6.64 -31.49
CA TYR A 55 0.88 -5.21 -31.69
C TYR A 55 2.07 -4.39 -31.18
N LYS A 56 2.24 -3.19 -31.71
CA LYS A 56 3.37 -2.33 -31.37
C LYS A 56 3.12 -1.61 -30.03
N GLN A 57 4.07 -1.70 -29.10
CA GLN A 57 4.00 -1.06 -27.80
C GLN A 57 5.34 -0.36 -27.51
N GLY A 58 5.34 0.97 -27.51
CA GLY A 58 6.56 1.78 -27.40
C GLY A 58 7.56 1.47 -28.52
N ASN A 59 8.78 1.07 -28.12
CA ASN A 59 9.88 0.71 -29.05
C ASN A 59 9.92 -0.79 -29.40
N GLY A 60 8.97 -1.60 -28.93
CA GLY A 60 8.90 -3.04 -29.19
C GLY A 60 7.48 -3.51 -29.49
N TYR A 61 7.21 -4.78 -29.22
CA TYR A 61 5.94 -5.43 -29.49
C TYR A 61 5.39 -6.15 -28.27
N ALA A 62 4.08 -6.31 -28.20
CA ALA A 62 3.42 -7.13 -27.19
C ALA A 62 2.40 -8.05 -27.87
N VAL A 63 1.98 -9.10 -27.16
CA VAL A 63 0.94 -10.02 -27.63
C VAL A 63 -0.39 -9.60 -27.02
N GLY A 64 -1.45 -9.60 -27.80
CA GLY A 64 -2.76 -9.19 -27.29
C GLY A 64 -3.89 -9.42 -28.29
N ILE A 65 -5.09 -9.04 -27.88
CA ILE A 65 -6.27 -8.96 -28.74
C ILE A 65 -6.49 -7.48 -29.07
N PHE A 66 -6.73 -7.17 -30.34
CA PHE A 66 -6.98 -5.81 -30.81
C PHE A 66 -8.03 -5.78 -31.91
N VAL A 67 -8.63 -4.61 -32.12
CA VAL A 67 -9.61 -4.39 -33.21
C VAL A 67 -8.87 -4.35 -34.55
N GLU A 68 -9.33 -5.15 -35.50
CA GLU A 68 -8.78 -5.23 -36.85
C GLU A 68 -9.50 -4.24 -37.79
N GLY A 69 -8.79 -3.70 -38.80
CA GLY A 69 -9.35 -2.80 -39.79
C GLY A 69 -9.24 -1.30 -39.46
N ILE A 70 -8.57 -0.95 -38.36
CA ILE A 70 -8.32 0.44 -37.94
C ILE A 70 -6.81 0.72 -38.00
N PRO A 71 -6.36 1.86 -38.55
CA PRO A 71 -4.93 2.17 -38.70
C PRO A 71 -4.14 2.19 -37.39
N GLN A 72 -4.80 2.52 -36.27
CA GLN A 72 -4.26 2.37 -34.92
C GLN A 72 -4.96 1.19 -34.25
N LYS A 73 -4.22 0.09 -34.05
CA LYS A 73 -4.71 -1.11 -33.38
C LYS A 73 -5.18 -0.75 -31.97
N THR A 74 -6.50 -0.76 -31.76
CA THR A 74 -7.09 -0.55 -30.43
C THR A 74 -7.02 -1.86 -29.67
N VAL A 75 -6.20 -1.91 -28.64
CA VAL A 75 -5.92 -3.13 -27.88
C VAL A 75 -6.99 -3.32 -26.82
N VAL A 76 -7.66 -4.47 -26.84
CA VAL A 76 -8.72 -4.83 -25.90
C VAL A 76 -8.25 -5.82 -24.83
N TRP A 77 -7.14 -6.51 -25.07
CA TRP A 77 -6.50 -7.39 -24.08
C TRP A 77 -5.00 -7.54 -24.37
N THR A 78 -4.15 -7.72 -23.36
CA THR A 78 -2.70 -7.90 -23.53
C THR A 78 -2.19 -9.03 -22.65
N ALA A 79 -1.45 -9.94 -23.28
CA ALA A 79 -0.69 -11.00 -22.67
C ALA A 79 0.56 -10.44 -21.97
N ASN A 80 0.90 -10.96 -20.79
CA ASN A 80 2.09 -10.58 -20.02
C ASN A 80 2.24 -9.05 -19.92
N ARG A 81 1.15 -8.39 -19.53
CA ARG A 81 0.99 -6.92 -19.53
C ARG A 81 2.08 -6.13 -18.81
N ASP A 82 2.75 -6.75 -17.85
CA ASP A 82 3.78 -6.13 -17.01
C ASP A 82 5.21 -6.47 -17.49
N ASP A 83 5.34 -7.33 -18.50
CA ASP A 83 6.62 -7.63 -19.13
C ASP A 83 7.05 -6.52 -20.09
N PRO A 84 8.37 -6.28 -20.23
CA PRO A 84 8.88 -5.36 -21.23
C PRO A 84 8.52 -5.83 -22.64
N PRO A 85 8.25 -4.90 -23.58
CA PRO A 85 7.94 -5.25 -24.97
C PRO A 85 9.01 -6.16 -25.59
N VAL A 86 8.56 -7.17 -26.33
CA VAL A 86 9.43 -8.11 -27.03
C VAL A 86 10.04 -7.48 -28.29
N PRO A 87 11.28 -7.87 -28.65
CA PRO A 87 11.93 -7.41 -29.86
C PRO A 87 11.31 -8.00 -31.13
N ALA A 88 11.67 -7.46 -32.29
CA ALA A 88 11.06 -7.84 -33.58
C ALA A 88 11.37 -9.27 -34.06
N ASP A 89 12.33 -9.97 -33.43
CA ASP A 89 12.63 -11.39 -33.67
C ASP A 89 11.71 -12.34 -32.90
N ALA A 90 10.73 -11.83 -32.15
CA ALA A 90 9.83 -12.66 -31.36
C ALA A 90 8.89 -13.52 -32.22
N ARG A 91 8.67 -14.75 -31.75
CA ARG A 91 7.79 -15.75 -32.35
C ARG A 91 6.80 -16.28 -31.32
N LEU A 92 5.52 -16.30 -31.66
CA LEU A 92 4.47 -16.89 -30.84
C LEU A 92 4.04 -18.21 -31.48
N THR A 93 4.17 -19.32 -30.77
CA THR A 93 3.87 -20.66 -31.30
C THR A 93 2.75 -21.28 -30.50
N PHE A 94 1.72 -21.77 -31.19
CA PHE A 94 0.72 -22.67 -30.63
C PHE A 94 1.22 -24.09 -30.88
N THR A 95 1.66 -24.77 -29.83
CA THR A 95 2.36 -26.06 -29.93
C THR A 95 1.37 -27.20 -30.20
N SER A 96 1.89 -28.38 -30.56
CA SER A 96 1.06 -29.56 -30.88
C SER A 96 0.29 -30.12 -29.67
N ASP A 97 0.76 -29.83 -28.47
CA ASP A 97 0.19 -30.18 -27.16
C ASP A 97 -0.75 -29.09 -26.61
N GLY A 98 -1.05 -28.05 -27.38
CA GLY A 98 -2.06 -27.04 -27.03
C GLY A 98 -1.54 -25.87 -26.18
N GLN A 99 -0.22 -25.74 -26.01
CA GLN A 99 0.39 -24.62 -25.29
C GLN A 99 0.64 -23.43 -26.22
N LEU A 100 0.58 -22.23 -25.64
CA LEU A 100 1.02 -21.01 -26.32
C LEU A 100 2.38 -20.60 -25.76
N VAL A 101 3.39 -20.50 -26.62
CA VAL A 101 4.78 -20.23 -26.23
C VAL A 101 5.33 -19.04 -26.99
N LEU A 102 5.81 -18.03 -26.26
CA LEU A 102 6.47 -16.85 -26.79
C LEU A 102 8.00 -17.05 -26.74
N GLN A 103 8.67 -16.96 -27.88
CA GLN A 103 10.11 -17.19 -28.03
C GLN A 103 10.79 -15.94 -28.56
N SER A 104 11.91 -15.53 -27.95
CA SER A 104 12.79 -14.47 -28.48
C SER A 104 14.25 -14.80 -28.18
N ALA A 105 15.16 -14.48 -29.12
CA ALA A 105 16.58 -14.77 -28.98
C ALA A 105 17.25 -14.03 -27.79
N LYS A 106 16.68 -12.91 -27.34
CA LYS A 106 17.19 -12.13 -26.20
C LYS A 106 16.48 -12.41 -24.86
N GLN A 107 15.26 -12.94 -24.88
CA GLN A 107 14.41 -13.09 -23.69
C GLN A 107 14.06 -14.55 -23.36
N GLY A 108 14.50 -15.52 -24.16
CA GLY A 108 14.24 -16.95 -23.94
C GLY A 108 12.82 -17.37 -24.34
N ASN A 109 12.43 -18.59 -23.94
CA ASN A 109 11.07 -19.11 -24.11
C ASN A 109 10.24 -18.74 -22.87
N LYS A 110 9.11 -18.07 -23.08
CA LYS A 110 8.09 -17.76 -22.06
C LYS A 110 6.79 -18.47 -22.42
N SER A 111 6.36 -19.38 -21.56
CA SER A 111 5.04 -20.00 -21.56
C SER A 111 4.08 -19.18 -20.70
N PHE A 112 2.77 -19.34 -20.95
CA PHE A 112 1.71 -18.67 -20.19
C PHE A 112 1.39 -19.42 -18.88
N ASP A 113 2.42 -19.73 -18.10
CA ASP A 113 2.36 -20.67 -16.96
C ASP A 113 1.86 -20.03 -15.65
N HIS A 114 1.67 -18.71 -15.62
CA HIS A 114 1.20 -18.00 -14.43
C HIS A 114 -0.23 -17.48 -14.64
N PRO A 115 -1.26 -18.24 -14.24
CA PRO A 115 -2.65 -17.81 -14.37
C PRO A 115 -2.92 -16.59 -13.47
N THR A 116 -3.83 -15.72 -13.92
CA THR A 116 -4.17 -14.47 -13.21
C THR A 116 -5.38 -14.65 -12.31
N ASP A 117 -6.59 -14.58 -12.87
CA ASP A 117 -7.85 -14.85 -12.18
C ASP A 117 -8.51 -16.17 -12.64
N THR A 118 -7.97 -16.77 -13.71
CA THR A 118 -8.58 -17.86 -14.47
C THR A 118 -7.60 -19.00 -14.71
N LEU A 119 -8.04 -20.24 -14.50
CA LEU A 119 -7.37 -21.49 -14.85
C LEU A 119 -8.11 -22.14 -16.02
N LEU A 120 -7.40 -22.37 -17.12
CA LEU A 120 -7.92 -23.05 -18.31
C LEU A 120 -7.63 -24.56 -18.26
N PRO A 121 -8.32 -25.37 -19.09
CA PRO A 121 -8.00 -26.78 -19.23
C PRO A 121 -6.52 -27.00 -19.56
N SER A 122 -5.92 -28.05 -19.00
CA SER A 122 -4.47 -28.38 -19.06
C SER A 122 -3.52 -27.44 -18.30
N GLN A 123 -4.03 -26.37 -17.68
CA GLN A 123 -3.26 -25.62 -16.69
C GLN A 123 -3.45 -26.23 -15.31
N HIS A 124 -2.43 -26.08 -14.46
CA HIS A 124 -2.42 -26.59 -13.10
C HIS A 124 -2.10 -25.44 -12.14
N LEU A 125 -2.75 -25.41 -10.98
CA LEU A 125 -2.35 -24.52 -9.88
C LEU A 125 -1.48 -25.32 -8.91
N LEU A 126 -0.20 -24.99 -8.85
CA LEU A 126 0.78 -25.66 -7.99
C LEU A 126 0.76 -25.10 -6.58
N VAL A 127 1.38 -25.82 -5.65
CA VAL A 127 1.53 -25.39 -4.26
C VAL A 127 2.22 -24.03 -4.20
N GLN A 128 1.69 -23.14 -3.35
CA GLN A 128 2.06 -21.72 -3.19
C GLN A 128 1.69 -20.80 -4.35
N GLU A 129 1.12 -21.30 -5.44
CA GLU A 129 0.58 -20.46 -6.50
C GLU A 129 -0.81 -19.93 -6.14
N VAL A 130 -1.14 -18.77 -6.71
CA VAL A 130 -2.37 -18.05 -6.41
C VAL A 130 -3.09 -17.62 -7.68
N LEU A 131 -4.42 -17.74 -7.67
CA LEU A 131 -5.29 -16.97 -8.55
C LEU A 131 -5.81 -15.77 -7.78
N THR A 132 -5.81 -14.59 -8.39
CA THR A 132 -6.32 -13.37 -7.75
C THR A 132 -7.47 -12.80 -8.56
N SER A 133 -8.56 -12.45 -7.89
CA SER A 133 -9.76 -11.91 -8.53
C SER A 133 -9.48 -10.58 -9.24
N SER A 134 -10.41 -10.15 -10.09
CA SER A 134 -10.47 -8.77 -10.56
C SER A 134 -11.13 -7.84 -9.53
N VAL A 135 -11.00 -6.52 -9.70
CA VAL A 135 -11.70 -5.52 -8.85
C VAL A 135 -13.21 -5.51 -9.13
N SER A 136 -13.58 -5.60 -10.41
CA SER A 136 -14.97 -5.73 -10.88
C SER A 136 -14.98 -6.33 -12.29
N ASP A 137 -16.16 -6.64 -12.82
CA ASP A 137 -16.32 -7.14 -14.20
C ASP A 137 -15.81 -6.18 -15.27
N SER A 138 -15.75 -4.88 -14.97
CA SER A 138 -15.23 -3.84 -15.87
C SER A 138 -13.77 -3.46 -15.59
N ASN A 139 -13.27 -3.78 -14.39
CA ASN A 139 -11.93 -3.43 -13.95
C ASN A 139 -11.13 -4.69 -13.62
N HIS A 140 -10.37 -5.15 -14.60
CA HIS A 140 -9.53 -6.35 -14.54
C HIS A 140 -8.18 -6.13 -13.81
N SER A 141 -8.05 -5.07 -13.01
CA SER A 141 -6.90 -4.91 -12.10
C SER A 141 -7.00 -5.90 -10.94
N THR A 142 -5.89 -6.12 -10.23
CA THR A 142 -5.83 -7.03 -9.08
C THR A 142 -6.87 -6.65 -8.02
N GLY A 143 -7.77 -7.59 -7.76
CA GLY A 143 -8.90 -7.47 -6.86
C GLY A 143 -8.58 -7.76 -5.41
N ARG A 144 -9.60 -8.18 -4.66
CA ARG A 144 -9.58 -8.30 -3.20
C ARG A 144 -9.60 -9.73 -2.70
N PHE A 145 -9.72 -10.71 -3.58
CA PHE A 145 -9.85 -12.11 -3.23
C PHE A 145 -8.80 -12.93 -3.96
N LEU A 146 -8.29 -13.96 -3.30
CA LEU A 146 -7.37 -14.90 -3.91
C LEU A 146 -7.73 -16.34 -3.56
N LEU A 147 -7.42 -17.25 -4.48
CA LEU A 147 -7.40 -18.70 -4.29
C LEU A 147 -5.93 -19.12 -4.16
N LEU A 148 -5.61 -19.90 -3.14
CA LEU A 148 -4.26 -20.36 -2.86
C LEU A 148 -4.26 -21.89 -2.71
N MET A 149 -3.31 -22.54 -3.38
CA MET A 149 -2.98 -23.93 -3.08
C MET A 149 -1.94 -23.97 -1.94
N GLN A 150 -2.35 -24.42 -0.75
CA GLN A 150 -1.53 -24.37 0.46
C GLN A 150 -0.55 -25.56 0.55
N LEU A 151 0.51 -25.38 1.34
CA LEU A 151 1.55 -26.41 1.58
C LEU A 151 1.05 -27.65 2.32
N ASP A 152 -0.06 -27.53 3.04
CA ASP A 152 -0.71 -28.62 3.79
C ASP A 152 -1.74 -29.39 2.93
N GLY A 153 -1.83 -29.08 1.63
CA GLY A 153 -2.74 -29.71 0.68
C GLY A 153 -4.12 -29.06 0.59
N TYR A 154 -4.40 -28.04 1.39
CA TYR A 154 -5.68 -27.34 1.34
C TYR A 154 -5.75 -26.37 0.16
N LEU A 155 -6.82 -26.47 -0.62
CA LEU A 155 -7.19 -25.41 -1.55
C LEU A 155 -8.06 -24.41 -0.79
N ALA A 156 -7.61 -23.16 -0.62
CA ALA A 156 -8.30 -22.21 0.25
C ALA A 156 -8.41 -20.81 -0.36
N MET A 157 -9.48 -20.10 0.01
CA MET A 157 -9.75 -18.74 -0.44
C MET A 157 -9.62 -17.72 0.69
N TYR A 158 -8.97 -16.61 0.37
CA TYR A 158 -8.63 -15.55 1.33
C TYR A 158 -8.91 -14.16 0.76
N PRO A 159 -9.18 -13.18 1.64
CA PRO A 159 -9.01 -11.77 1.30
C PRO A 159 -7.54 -11.47 1.02
N VAL A 160 -7.26 -10.63 0.04
CA VAL A 160 -5.91 -10.11 -0.23
C VAL A 160 -5.44 -9.29 0.98
N GLY A 161 -4.21 -9.53 1.42
CA GLY A 161 -3.58 -8.82 2.56
C GLY A 161 -3.71 -9.53 3.92
N THR A 162 -4.60 -10.52 4.05
CA THR A 162 -4.75 -11.26 5.33
C THR A 162 -3.76 -12.42 5.48
N PRO A 163 -3.38 -12.82 6.71
CA PRO A 163 -2.66 -14.06 6.97
C PRO A 163 -3.42 -15.30 6.45
N TYR A 164 -2.69 -16.30 5.95
CA TYR A 164 -3.27 -17.56 5.47
C TYR A 164 -3.55 -18.53 6.63
N THR A 165 -4.47 -18.13 7.52
CA THR A 165 -4.91 -18.94 8.67
C THR A 165 -6.39 -19.26 8.57
N LEU A 166 -6.86 -20.26 9.32
CA LEU A 166 -8.28 -20.65 9.40
C LEU A 166 -9.20 -19.47 9.75
N GLU A 167 -8.71 -18.51 10.54
CA GLU A 167 -9.47 -17.33 10.96
C GLU A 167 -9.82 -16.41 9.78
N TYR A 168 -8.94 -16.28 8.77
CA TYR A 168 -9.14 -15.38 7.63
C TYR A 168 -9.64 -16.10 6.39
N GLY A 169 -9.43 -17.41 6.28
CA GLY A 169 -10.05 -18.23 5.26
C GLY A 169 -11.58 -18.12 5.33
N TYR A 170 -12.23 -18.00 4.18
CA TYR A 170 -13.70 -18.04 4.10
C TYR A 170 -14.22 -19.28 3.37
N TRP A 171 -13.32 -20.04 2.77
CA TRP A 171 -13.60 -21.33 2.15
C TRP A 171 -12.33 -22.14 2.04
N ASN A 172 -12.45 -23.45 2.21
CA ASN A 172 -11.39 -24.38 1.89
C ASN A 172 -11.98 -25.70 1.40
N TYR A 173 -11.14 -26.47 0.72
CA TYR A 173 -11.41 -27.85 0.34
C TYR A 173 -10.25 -28.70 0.83
N GLU A 174 -10.57 -29.67 1.70
CA GLU A 174 -9.59 -30.55 2.32
C GLU A 174 -9.17 -31.68 1.37
N THR A 175 -7.90 -32.06 1.43
CA THR A 175 -7.40 -33.31 0.83
C THR A 175 -6.90 -34.26 1.93
N PRO A 176 -7.73 -35.19 2.40
CA PRO A 176 -7.33 -36.07 3.50
C PRO A 176 -6.12 -36.94 3.09
N GLY A 177 -4.99 -36.77 3.80
CA GLY A 177 -3.86 -37.70 3.75
C GLY A 177 -2.91 -37.61 2.54
N GLN A 178 -2.94 -36.53 1.75
CA GLN A 178 -2.22 -36.44 0.47
C GLN A 178 -0.81 -35.81 0.51
N GLY A 179 -0.37 -35.28 1.65
CA GLY A 179 0.96 -34.69 1.83
C GLY A 179 1.14 -33.31 1.17
N ASN A 180 2.38 -32.82 1.10
CA ASN A 180 2.70 -31.42 0.78
C ASN A 180 2.79 -31.09 -0.72
N ASN A 181 2.43 -32.03 -1.61
CA ASN A 181 2.66 -31.90 -3.05
C ASN A 181 1.37 -32.15 -3.84
N VAL A 182 0.36 -31.32 -3.61
CA VAL A 182 -0.95 -31.42 -4.24
C VAL A 182 -1.11 -30.30 -5.27
N ARG A 183 -1.73 -30.60 -6.41
CA ARG A 183 -2.03 -29.63 -7.47
C ARG A 183 -3.51 -29.65 -7.84
N LEU A 184 -4.05 -28.49 -8.19
CA LEU A 184 -5.40 -28.35 -8.76
C LEU A 184 -5.34 -28.46 -10.27
N ASN A 185 -6.18 -29.31 -10.85
CA ASN A 185 -6.21 -29.61 -12.27
C ASN A 185 -7.62 -29.38 -12.83
N LEU A 186 -7.70 -28.84 -14.04
CA LEU A 186 -8.92 -28.77 -14.84
C LEU A 186 -8.66 -29.47 -16.19
N ASP A 187 -9.50 -30.44 -16.52
CA ASP A 187 -9.41 -31.17 -17.78
C ASP A 187 -10.36 -30.59 -18.85
N GLY A 188 -10.14 -30.97 -20.11
CA GLY A 188 -10.89 -30.45 -21.26
C GLY A 188 -12.37 -30.87 -21.28
N ASP A 189 -12.76 -31.84 -20.47
CA ASP A 189 -14.14 -32.31 -20.29
C ASP A 189 -14.88 -31.64 -19.12
N GLY A 190 -14.21 -30.71 -18.43
CA GLY A 190 -14.74 -30.02 -17.26
C GLY A 190 -14.45 -30.72 -15.93
N HIS A 191 -13.71 -31.83 -15.92
CA HIS A 191 -13.31 -32.51 -14.69
C HIS A 191 -12.34 -31.63 -13.88
N LEU A 192 -12.77 -31.23 -12.68
CA LEU A 192 -11.99 -30.43 -11.73
C LEU A 192 -11.60 -31.32 -10.54
N TYR A 193 -10.31 -31.47 -10.28
CA TYR A 193 -9.83 -32.36 -9.22
C TYR A 193 -8.50 -31.91 -8.62
N LEU A 194 -8.23 -32.38 -7.42
CA LEU A 194 -6.92 -32.27 -6.76
C LEU A 194 -6.17 -33.59 -6.92
N GLU A 195 -4.89 -33.51 -7.24
CA GLU A 195 -4.02 -34.68 -7.42
C GLU A 195 -2.75 -34.54 -6.57
N SER A 196 -2.41 -35.60 -5.83
CA SER A 196 -1.13 -35.71 -5.14
C SER A 196 -0.03 -36.16 -6.09
N GLY A 197 1.15 -35.56 -5.99
CA GLY A 197 2.35 -36.04 -6.66
C GLY A 197 2.91 -37.36 -6.10
N ASN A 198 2.37 -37.89 -5.00
CA ASN A 198 2.71 -39.22 -4.50
C ASN A 198 1.84 -40.28 -5.19
N ALA A 199 2.46 -41.20 -5.95
CA ALA A 199 1.78 -42.23 -6.73
C ALA A 199 0.86 -43.19 -5.92
N THR A 200 0.92 -43.17 -4.58
CA THR A 200 0.05 -43.96 -3.69
C THR A 200 -1.17 -43.19 -3.17
N ALA A 201 -1.24 -41.87 -3.36
CA ALA A 201 -2.37 -41.03 -3.00
C ALA A 201 -3.16 -40.71 -4.28
N GLY A 202 -4.45 -41.08 -4.31
CA GLY A 202 -5.31 -40.96 -5.50
C GLY A 202 -5.68 -39.53 -5.89
N THR A 203 -6.66 -39.36 -6.77
CA THR A 203 -7.28 -38.06 -7.08
C THR A 203 -8.45 -37.78 -6.15
N VAL A 204 -8.71 -36.49 -5.87
CA VAL A 204 -9.92 -36.03 -5.15
C VAL A 204 -10.75 -35.17 -6.09
N ASP A 205 -11.89 -35.70 -6.52
CA ASP A 205 -12.77 -35.01 -7.46
C ASP A 205 -13.54 -33.89 -6.76
N ILE A 206 -13.49 -32.68 -7.35
CA ILE A 206 -14.29 -31.52 -6.94
C ILE A 206 -15.54 -31.43 -7.81
N HIS A 207 -15.39 -31.64 -9.12
CA HIS A 207 -16.48 -31.70 -10.09
C HIS A 207 -16.17 -32.74 -11.16
N LEU A 208 -17.09 -33.67 -11.40
CA LEU A 208 -16.92 -34.70 -12.44
C LEU A 208 -17.19 -34.10 -13.82
N GLY A 209 -16.33 -34.41 -14.80
CA GLY A 209 -16.52 -34.02 -16.19
C GLY A 209 -17.72 -34.72 -16.85
N ASP A 210 -18.20 -34.14 -17.96
CA ASP A 210 -19.26 -34.75 -18.77
C ASP A 210 -18.64 -35.47 -19.97
N ASN A 211 -18.94 -36.75 -20.16
CA ASN A 211 -18.41 -37.54 -21.29
C ASN A 211 -19.00 -37.14 -22.67
N SER A 212 -19.95 -36.20 -22.72
CA SER A 212 -20.65 -35.76 -23.95
C SER A 212 -19.97 -34.59 -24.70
N THR A 213 -18.68 -34.33 -24.44
CA THR A 213 -17.90 -33.09 -24.70
C THR A 213 -17.54 -32.72 -26.15
N LYS A 214 -18.37 -33.04 -27.14
CA LYS A 214 -18.20 -32.41 -28.46
C LYS A 214 -18.70 -30.96 -28.42
N GLY A 215 -17.77 -30.00 -28.36
CA GLY A 215 -18.06 -28.58 -28.62
C GLY A 215 -18.27 -27.68 -27.39
N LEU A 216 -17.81 -28.07 -26.20
CA LEU A 216 -17.88 -27.23 -24.98
C LEU A 216 -16.47 -26.73 -24.57
N LEU A 217 -16.39 -25.48 -24.13
CA LEU A 217 -15.21 -24.90 -23.47
C LEU A 217 -15.47 -24.74 -21.97
N TYR A 218 -14.47 -25.04 -21.16
CA TYR A 218 -14.52 -24.86 -19.71
C TYR A 218 -13.45 -23.88 -19.24
N LEU A 219 -13.73 -23.13 -18.18
CA LEU A 219 -12.74 -22.35 -17.45
C LEU A 219 -13.13 -22.23 -15.98
N LEU A 220 -12.13 -22.22 -15.10
CA LEU A 220 -12.30 -21.99 -13.68
C LEU A 220 -11.81 -20.58 -13.35
N ARG A 221 -12.62 -19.78 -12.64
CA ARG A 221 -12.30 -18.38 -12.34
C ARG A 221 -12.69 -17.97 -10.95
N ILE A 222 -11.85 -17.19 -10.27
CA ILE A 222 -12.24 -16.45 -9.06
C ILE A 222 -12.74 -15.06 -9.46
N ASP A 223 -14.05 -14.83 -9.34
CA ASP A 223 -14.65 -13.57 -9.78
C ASP A 223 -14.46 -12.45 -8.75
N ALA A 224 -14.83 -11.22 -9.14
CA ALA A 224 -14.70 -10.02 -8.32
C ALA A 224 -15.50 -10.05 -7.00
N ASP A 225 -16.46 -10.97 -6.87
CA ASP A 225 -17.19 -11.24 -5.64
C ASP A 225 -16.54 -12.32 -4.75
N GLY A 226 -15.34 -12.80 -5.11
CA GLY A 226 -14.56 -13.74 -4.31
C GLY A 226 -15.06 -15.18 -4.34
N ILE A 227 -15.96 -15.50 -5.28
CA ILE A 227 -16.50 -16.85 -5.47
C ILE A 227 -15.76 -17.51 -6.63
N LEU A 228 -15.33 -18.75 -6.42
CA LEU A 228 -14.73 -19.59 -7.43
C LEU A 228 -15.85 -20.23 -8.27
N ARG A 229 -15.80 -20.06 -9.58
CA ARG A 229 -16.82 -20.57 -10.51
C ARG A 229 -16.18 -21.37 -11.65
N LEU A 230 -16.76 -22.52 -11.94
CA LEU A 230 -16.49 -23.27 -13.17
C LEU A 230 -17.58 -22.90 -14.18
N TYR A 231 -17.12 -22.39 -15.31
CA TYR A 231 -17.96 -21.96 -16.42
C TYR A 231 -17.90 -22.96 -17.57
N SER A 232 -19.01 -23.07 -18.30
CA SER A 232 -19.06 -23.75 -19.59
C SER A 232 -19.60 -22.83 -20.69
N HIS A 233 -19.11 -23.04 -21.91
CA HIS A 233 -19.56 -22.32 -23.11
C HIS A 233 -19.71 -23.27 -24.29
N SER A 234 -20.84 -23.18 -25.00
CA SER A 234 -21.11 -23.98 -26.19
C SER A 234 -20.63 -23.28 -27.45
N MET A 235 -19.83 -24.01 -28.23
CA MET A 235 -19.23 -23.56 -29.48
C MET A 235 -20.18 -23.65 -30.68
N ASP A 236 -21.28 -24.41 -30.56
CA ASP A 236 -22.14 -24.76 -31.70
C ASP A 236 -23.27 -23.74 -31.95
N GLN A 237 -23.46 -22.74 -31.08
CA GLN A 237 -24.41 -21.63 -31.26
C GLN A 237 -23.90 -20.34 -30.61
N ASN A 238 -24.67 -19.26 -30.72
CA ASN A 238 -24.52 -17.94 -30.11
C ASN A 238 -24.58 -18.00 -28.55
N GLY A 239 -23.80 -18.91 -27.96
CA GLY A 239 -23.91 -19.35 -26.58
C GLY A 239 -23.39 -18.30 -25.60
N THR A 240 -24.09 -18.16 -24.48
CA THR A 240 -23.66 -17.40 -23.32
C THR A 240 -22.91 -18.32 -22.36
N TRP A 241 -21.91 -17.80 -21.63
CA TRP A 241 -21.27 -18.53 -20.54
C TRP A 241 -22.29 -18.93 -19.47
N SER A 242 -22.30 -20.21 -19.07
CA SER A 242 -23.11 -20.70 -17.94
C SER A 242 -22.23 -21.18 -16.80
N VAL A 243 -22.63 -20.88 -15.56
CA VAL A 243 -21.96 -21.38 -14.35
C VAL A 243 -22.49 -22.79 -14.07
N ILE A 244 -21.61 -23.79 -14.08
CA ILE A 244 -21.97 -25.19 -13.82
C ILE A 244 -21.61 -25.65 -12.41
N TRP A 245 -20.65 -24.96 -11.78
CA TRP A 245 -20.27 -25.18 -10.39
C TRP A 245 -19.74 -23.89 -9.77
N SER A 246 -19.99 -23.67 -8.49
CA SER A 246 -19.46 -22.52 -7.76
C SER A 246 -19.28 -22.79 -6.27
N GLN A 247 -18.28 -22.17 -5.66
CA GLN A 247 -18.08 -22.19 -4.22
C GLN A 247 -17.51 -20.85 -3.71
N PRO A 248 -17.86 -20.41 -2.48
CA PRO A 248 -18.96 -20.92 -1.65
C PRO A 248 -20.33 -20.64 -2.25
N ASP A 249 -21.34 -21.44 -1.87
CA ASP A 249 -22.73 -21.18 -2.24
C ASP A 249 -23.29 -19.91 -1.58
N ASP A 250 -22.78 -19.58 -0.38
CA ASP A 250 -23.15 -18.38 0.34
C ASP A 250 -22.46 -17.14 -0.24
N LYS A 251 -23.23 -16.27 -0.88
CA LYS A 251 -22.77 -15.00 -1.48
C LYS A 251 -22.18 -13.99 -0.49
N CYS A 252 -22.44 -14.14 0.81
CA CYS A 252 -21.85 -13.34 1.88
C CYS A 252 -20.75 -14.08 2.66
N ALA A 253 -20.32 -15.27 2.21
CA ALA A 253 -19.16 -15.94 2.78
C ALA A 253 -17.83 -15.21 2.51
N PRO A 254 -17.57 -14.68 1.30
CA PRO A 254 -16.32 -13.98 1.03
C PRO A 254 -16.08 -12.82 1.99
N LYS A 255 -14.98 -12.90 2.73
CA LYS A 255 -14.61 -11.89 3.74
C LYS A 255 -14.07 -10.65 3.04
N GLY A 256 -14.66 -9.49 3.32
CA GLY A 256 -14.20 -8.21 2.75
C GLY A 256 -15.00 -7.73 1.53
N LEU A 257 -16.16 -8.35 1.25
CA LEU A 257 -17.13 -7.82 0.28
C LEU A 257 -17.54 -6.39 0.63
N CYS A 258 -18.02 -6.21 1.86
CA CYS A 258 -18.35 -4.92 2.44
C CYS A 258 -17.14 -4.29 3.13
N GLY A 259 -17.02 -2.96 3.03
CA GLY A 259 -15.93 -2.23 3.69
C GLY A 259 -16.07 -2.19 5.22
N LEU A 260 -15.18 -1.42 5.86
CA LEU A 260 -15.13 -1.30 7.33
C LEU A 260 -16.47 -0.80 7.90
N ASN A 261 -16.83 -1.29 9.08
CA ASN A 261 -18.07 -0.91 9.81
C ASN A 261 -19.36 -1.14 9.00
N ALA A 262 -19.33 -2.09 8.07
CA ALA A 262 -20.47 -2.54 7.29
C ALA A 262 -20.61 -4.07 7.38
N TYR A 263 -21.80 -4.57 7.06
CA TYR A 263 -22.08 -6.00 7.04
C TYR A 263 -22.85 -6.44 5.79
N CYS A 264 -22.55 -7.64 5.33
CA CYS A 264 -23.15 -8.26 4.15
C CYS A 264 -24.53 -8.84 4.44
N VAL A 265 -25.46 -8.64 3.53
CA VAL A 265 -26.82 -9.20 3.54
C VAL A 265 -27.13 -9.86 2.20
N LYS A 266 -27.73 -11.07 2.25
CA LYS A 266 -28.17 -11.78 1.05
C LYS A 266 -29.36 -11.07 0.42
N THR A 267 -29.33 -10.93 -0.90
CA THR A 267 -30.44 -10.40 -1.73
C THR A 267 -30.85 -11.46 -2.75
N ASN A 268 -32.09 -11.45 -3.26
CA ASN A 268 -32.64 -12.51 -4.12
C ASN A 268 -31.76 -12.97 -5.31
N GLN A 269 -30.88 -12.11 -5.84
CA GLN A 269 -29.99 -12.42 -6.97
C GLN A 269 -28.52 -12.01 -6.72
N SER A 270 -28.17 -11.46 -5.56
CA SER A 270 -26.83 -10.92 -5.27
C SER A 270 -26.61 -10.72 -3.76
N PHE A 271 -25.59 -9.96 -3.37
CA PHE A 271 -25.39 -9.49 -2.00
C PHE A 271 -25.54 -7.96 -1.93
N GLY A 272 -25.86 -7.46 -0.74
CA GLY A 272 -25.87 -6.03 -0.41
C GLY A 272 -24.99 -5.77 0.81
N CYS A 273 -24.60 -4.51 1.02
CA CYS A 273 -23.88 -4.09 2.21
C CYS A 273 -24.65 -3.00 2.94
N ASN A 274 -24.85 -3.20 4.24
CA ASN A 274 -25.49 -2.23 5.11
C ASN A 274 -24.46 -1.67 6.10
N CYS A 275 -24.52 -0.36 6.35
CA CYS A 275 -23.73 0.25 7.42
C CYS A 275 -24.28 -0.16 8.79
N LEU A 276 -23.39 -0.24 9.77
CA LEU A 276 -23.79 -0.39 11.17
C LEU A 276 -24.56 0.83 11.68
N PRO A 277 -25.41 0.67 12.71
CA PRO A 277 -26.10 1.79 13.35
C PRO A 277 -25.14 2.91 13.77
N GLY A 278 -25.51 4.16 13.46
CA GLY A 278 -24.64 5.32 13.71
C GLY A 278 -23.50 5.51 12.70
N PHE A 279 -23.49 4.76 11.60
CA PHE A 279 -22.55 4.92 10.50
C PHE A 279 -23.24 5.26 9.19
N ALA A 280 -22.56 6.03 8.34
CA ALA A 280 -22.97 6.41 7.00
C ALA A 280 -21.93 5.95 5.97
N LEU A 281 -22.41 5.64 4.76
CA LEU A 281 -21.59 5.13 3.67
C LEU A 281 -20.63 6.23 3.17
N ILE A 282 -19.33 5.93 3.07
CA ILE A 282 -18.31 6.91 2.65
C ILE A 282 -18.50 7.29 1.18
N ASN A 283 -18.73 6.29 0.32
CA ASN A 283 -18.94 6.50 -1.11
C ASN A 283 -20.10 5.65 -1.62
N LYS A 284 -21.10 6.29 -2.25
CA LYS A 284 -22.26 5.62 -2.85
C LYS A 284 -21.93 4.77 -4.07
N SER A 285 -20.84 5.07 -4.79
CA SER A 285 -20.46 4.33 -5.99
C SER A 285 -19.64 3.08 -5.69
N GLU A 286 -19.04 2.97 -4.50
CA GLU A 286 -18.14 1.87 -4.15
C GLU A 286 -18.48 1.30 -2.78
N MET A 287 -19.24 0.21 -2.80
CA MET A 287 -19.70 -0.51 -1.60
C MET A 287 -18.54 -1.02 -0.72
N SER A 288 -17.35 -1.16 -1.30
CA SER A 288 -16.08 -1.53 -0.65
C SER A 288 -15.48 -0.45 0.23
N SER A 289 -15.91 0.82 0.07
CA SER A 289 -15.35 1.96 0.80
C SER A 289 -15.65 1.92 2.30
N GLY A 290 -16.68 1.18 2.72
CA GLY A 290 -17.08 1.06 4.11
C GLY A 290 -17.90 2.25 4.61
N CYS A 291 -18.03 2.34 5.93
CA CYS A 291 -18.86 3.34 6.59
C CYS A 291 -18.10 4.09 7.68
N GLU A 292 -18.36 5.39 7.78
CA GLU A 292 -17.83 6.29 8.81
C GLU A 292 -18.92 6.69 9.80
N ARG A 293 -18.55 7.08 11.02
CA ARG A 293 -19.54 7.51 12.02
C ARG A 293 -20.27 8.76 11.52
N ASN A 294 -21.58 8.77 11.66
CA ASN A 294 -22.41 9.95 11.34
C ASN A 294 -22.51 10.96 12.51
N PHE A 295 -21.77 10.74 13.58
CA PHE A 295 -21.69 11.60 14.76
C PHE A 295 -20.25 11.76 15.23
N THR A 296 -19.96 12.88 15.90
CA THR A 296 -18.66 13.11 16.54
C THR A 296 -18.58 12.31 17.85
N ALA A 297 -17.73 11.29 17.87
CA ALA A 297 -17.45 10.54 19.09
C ALA A 297 -16.31 11.24 19.85
N GLU A 298 -16.62 11.92 20.95
CA GLU A 298 -15.60 12.39 21.89
C GLU A 298 -15.46 11.34 23.00
N SER A 299 -14.27 10.76 23.16
CA SER A 299 -14.01 9.75 24.19
C SER A 299 -14.38 10.27 25.59
N CYS A 300 -15.40 9.62 26.18
CA CYS A 300 -15.76 9.70 27.59
C CYS A 300 -15.88 11.12 28.20
N LYS A 301 -16.53 12.06 27.49
CA LYS A 301 -17.02 13.29 28.14
C LYS A 301 -18.46 13.12 28.65
N PRO A 302 -18.82 13.69 29.81
CA PRO A 302 -20.18 13.66 30.37
C PRO A 302 -21.20 14.48 29.56
N SER A 303 -20.77 15.19 28.51
CA SER A 303 -21.64 16.02 27.68
C SER A 303 -22.44 15.23 26.65
N MET A 304 -22.07 13.97 26.35
CA MET A 304 -22.76 13.13 25.38
C MET A 304 -23.32 11.87 26.05
N THR A 305 -24.61 11.62 25.82
CA THR A 305 -25.30 10.40 26.22
C THR A 305 -25.20 9.35 25.13
N TYR A 306 -24.56 8.22 25.43
CA TYR A 306 -24.45 7.08 24.51
C TYR A 306 -25.54 6.03 24.79
N THR A 307 -25.93 5.29 23.76
CA THR A 307 -26.79 4.10 23.84
C THR A 307 -26.22 2.97 22.99
N MET A 308 -26.76 1.76 23.16
CA MET A 308 -26.38 0.60 22.37
C MET A 308 -27.53 0.20 21.45
N GLU A 309 -27.30 0.19 20.14
CA GLU A 309 -28.25 -0.33 19.15
C GLU A 309 -27.93 -1.78 18.79
N ALA A 310 -28.96 -2.62 18.72
CA ALA A 310 -28.81 -4.04 18.45
C ALA A 310 -28.88 -4.33 16.94
N VAL A 311 -27.95 -5.16 16.46
CA VAL A 311 -27.95 -5.76 15.14
C VAL A 311 -28.02 -7.27 15.35
N ASN A 312 -29.18 -7.84 15.03
CA ASN A 312 -29.43 -9.25 15.26
C ASN A 312 -28.78 -10.10 14.16
N ASN A 313 -28.42 -11.33 14.50
CA ASN A 313 -28.00 -12.35 13.54
C ASN A 313 -26.75 -11.96 12.75
N THR A 314 -25.92 -11.08 13.28
CA THR A 314 -24.69 -10.61 12.61
C THR A 314 -23.45 -11.13 13.29
N ILE A 315 -22.47 -11.54 12.50
CA ILE A 315 -21.12 -11.87 12.97
C ILE A 315 -20.10 -11.00 12.25
N TRP A 316 -18.93 -10.82 12.86
CA TRP A 316 -17.75 -10.16 12.27
C TRP A 316 -16.48 -10.78 12.88
N GLU A 317 -15.32 -10.30 12.41
CA GLU A 317 -13.98 -10.71 12.87
C GLU A 317 -13.88 -10.75 14.41
N ASP A 318 -13.29 -11.81 14.95
CA ASP A 318 -13.27 -12.12 16.40
C ASP A 318 -12.09 -11.44 17.11
N LYS A 319 -11.95 -10.12 16.94
CA LYS A 319 -10.88 -9.33 17.58
C LYS A 319 -11.36 -8.73 18.90
N ASN A 320 -11.39 -9.55 19.94
CA ASN A 320 -11.95 -9.17 21.24
C ASN A 320 -10.94 -8.45 22.14
N ILE A 321 -11.36 -7.36 22.76
CA ILE A 321 -10.62 -6.68 23.83
C ILE A 321 -10.68 -7.51 25.11
N SER A 322 -11.87 -8.04 25.43
CA SER A 322 -12.08 -8.89 26.61
C SER A 322 -13.34 -9.72 26.46
N VAL A 323 -13.32 -10.93 27.00
CA VAL A 323 -14.49 -11.82 27.07
C VAL A 323 -15.01 -11.82 28.50
N LEU A 324 -16.31 -11.59 28.66
CA LEU A 324 -17.00 -11.65 29.95
C LEU A 324 -18.01 -12.79 29.91
N SER A 325 -17.96 -13.66 30.92
CA SER A 325 -19.06 -14.57 31.24
C SER A 325 -20.20 -13.72 31.80
N SER A 326 -21.18 -13.37 30.97
CA SER A 326 -22.27 -12.47 31.33
C SER A 326 -23.59 -13.19 31.19
N SER A 327 -24.40 -13.21 32.25
CA SER A 327 -25.65 -13.95 32.24
C SER A 327 -26.74 -13.34 31.35
N THR A 328 -26.64 -12.05 30.93
CA THR A 328 -27.69 -11.38 30.15
C THR A 328 -27.17 -10.39 29.10
N GLN A 329 -28.01 -10.10 28.10
CA GLN A 329 -27.73 -9.09 27.06
C GLN A 329 -27.58 -7.68 27.66
N GLU A 330 -28.39 -7.35 28.67
CA GLU A 330 -28.39 -6.05 29.34
C GLU A 330 -27.08 -5.79 30.08
N ALA A 331 -26.56 -6.82 30.76
CA ALA A 331 -25.26 -6.73 31.42
C ALA A 331 -24.12 -6.53 30.40
N CYS A 332 -24.19 -7.20 29.25
CA CYS A 332 -23.23 -6.99 28.16
C CYS A 332 -23.27 -5.56 27.59
N LYS A 333 -24.48 -5.01 27.35
CA LYS A 333 -24.66 -3.60 26.93
C LYS A 333 -24.07 -2.64 27.96
N ALA A 334 -24.38 -2.82 29.24
CA ALA A 334 -23.91 -1.96 30.32
C ALA A 334 -22.38 -2.01 30.46
N ALA A 335 -21.78 -3.21 30.37
CA ALA A 335 -20.33 -3.38 30.44
C ALA A 335 -19.60 -2.65 29.30
N CYS A 336 -20.15 -2.68 28.08
CA CYS A 336 -19.59 -1.94 26.96
C CYS A 336 -19.80 -0.42 27.11
N LEU A 337 -20.97 0.03 27.59
CA LEU A 337 -21.26 1.45 27.79
C LEU A 337 -20.32 2.11 28.80
N GLN A 338 -19.98 1.40 29.88
CA GLN A 338 -19.08 1.89 30.93
C GLN A 338 -17.61 1.88 30.50
N ASP A 339 -17.25 1.07 29.52
CA ASP A 339 -15.89 0.97 29.01
C ASP A 339 -15.67 1.97 27.87
N CYS A 340 -14.74 2.92 28.08
CA CYS A 340 -14.38 3.94 27.09
C CYS A 340 -13.74 3.35 25.83
N ASN A 341 -13.15 2.17 25.91
CA ASN A 341 -12.46 1.50 24.80
C ASN A 341 -13.37 0.52 24.06
N CYS A 342 -14.60 0.32 24.54
CA CYS A 342 -15.58 -0.54 23.90
C CYS A 342 -16.49 0.27 22.97
N ASP A 343 -16.46 -0.05 21.68
CA ASP A 343 -17.35 0.54 20.67
C ASP A 343 -18.48 -0.40 20.27
N ALA A 344 -18.25 -1.70 20.41
CA ALA A 344 -19.23 -2.72 20.12
C ALA A 344 -19.07 -3.92 21.05
N ALA A 345 -20.14 -4.71 21.19
CA ALA A 345 -20.08 -5.99 21.89
C ALA A 345 -20.90 -7.05 21.15
N GLN A 346 -20.38 -8.27 21.04
CA GLN A 346 -21.14 -9.43 20.61
C GLN A 346 -21.63 -10.22 21.81
N PHE A 347 -22.89 -10.66 21.77
CA PHE A 347 -23.47 -11.52 22.78
C PHE A 347 -23.97 -12.83 22.15
N LYS A 348 -23.42 -13.95 22.60
CA LYS A 348 -23.81 -15.29 22.16
C LYS A 348 -23.82 -16.25 23.34
N GLN A 349 -24.98 -16.89 23.59
CA GLN A 349 -25.12 -17.98 24.58
C GLN A 349 -24.53 -17.70 25.98
N GLY A 350 -24.64 -16.47 26.48
CA GLY A 350 -24.12 -16.09 27.81
C GLY A 350 -22.65 -15.63 27.82
N GLU A 351 -22.03 -15.52 26.65
CA GLU A 351 -20.73 -14.89 26.48
C GLU A 351 -20.90 -13.49 25.88
N CYS A 352 -20.23 -12.52 26.48
CA CYS A 352 -20.15 -11.14 26.01
C CYS A 352 -18.71 -10.83 25.57
N LYS A 353 -18.53 -10.49 24.30
CA LYS A 353 -17.23 -10.16 23.70
C LYS A 353 -17.19 -8.68 23.37
N LYS A 354 -16.39 -7.90 24.10
CA LYS A 354 -16.21 -6.45 23.84
C LYS A 354 -15.19 -6.22 22.72
N GLN A 355 -15.45 -5.24 21.86
CA GLN A 355 -14.66 -4.95 20.67
C GLN A 355 -14.54 -3.43 20.41
N SER A 356 -13.46 -3.04 19.76
CA SER A 356 -13.21 -1.67 19.29
C SER A 356 -13.40 -1.57 17.79
N LEU A 357 -13.55 -0.34 17.30
CA LEU A 357 -13.48 -0.07 15.86
C LEU A 357 -12.05 -0.16 15.31
N PRO A 358 -11.88 -0.40 13.99
CA PRO A 358 -12.93 -0.69 13.00
C PRO A 358 -13.39 -2.16 13.04
N LEU A 359 -14.69 -2.39 12.83
CA LEU A 359 -15.24 -3.74 12.70
C LEU A 359 -15.10 -4.22 11.26
N ARG A 360 -14.68 -5.48 11.08
CA ARG A 360 -14.36 -6.08 9.78
C ARG A 360 -15.17 -7.35 9.51
N PHE A 361 -15.39 -7.63 8.22
CA PHE A 361 -16.00 -8.88 7.75
C PHE A 361 -17.39 -9.16 8.33
N GLY A 362 -18.18 -8.09 8.53
CA GLY A 362 -19.55 -8.20 8.97
C GLY A 362 -20.40 -8.99 7.97
N ARG A 363 -21.22 -9.92 8.45
CA ARG A 363 -22.26 -10.59 7.67
C ARG A 363 -23.45 -11.02 8.51
N LEU A 364 -24.60 -11.07 7.88
CA LEU A 364 -25.83 -11.58 8.49
C LEU A 364 -25.99 -13.09 8.23
N LEU A 365 -26.29 -13.85 9.29
CA LEU A 365 -26.54 -15.29 9.30
C LEU A 365 -27.92 -15.55 9.93
N GLU A 366 -28.91 -15.86 9.09
CA GLU A 366 -30.34 -15.95 9.48
C GLU A 366 -30.65 -16.86 10.67
N SER A 367 -29.81 -17.85 10.97
CA SER A 367 -30.01 -18.80 12.08
C SER A 367 -29.01 -18.62 13.23
N ASP A 368 -28.13 -17.61 13.21
CA ASP A 368 -27.18 -17.41 14.30
C ASP A 368 -27.85 -16.63 15.46
N PRO A 369 -27.87 -17.16 16.70
CA PRO A 369 -28.41 -16.46 17.85
C PRO A 369 -27.55 -15.27 18.32
N ASN A 370 -26.41 -15.00 17.65
CA ASN A 370 -25.55 -13.88 17.99
C ASN A 370 -26.26 -12.54 17.79
N VAL A 371 -26.13 -11.66 18.78
CA VAL A 371 -26.59 -10.28 18.70
C VAL A 371 -25.39 -9.37 18.90
N ALA A 372 -25.20 -8.45 17.97
CA ALA A 372 -24.22 -7.40 18.11
C ALA A 372 -24.85 -6.13 18.68
N PHE A 373 -24.14 -5.45 19.57
CA PHE A 373 -24.52 -4.17 20.13
C PHE A 373 -23.51 -3.12 19.70
N ILE A 374 -23.98 -2.05 19.05
CA ILE A 374 -23.15 -0.94 18.55
C ILE A 374 -23.39 0.30 19.39
N LYS A 375 -22.31 0.91 19.90
CA LYS A 375 -22.37 2.14 20.69
C LYS A 375 -22.62 3.35 19.78
N VAL A 376 -23.73 4.05 20.00
CA VAL A 376 -24.16 5.23 19.22
C VAL A 376 -24.45 6.42 20.15
N SER A 377 -24.33 7.64 19.63
CA SER A 377 -24.61 8.87 20.39
C SER A 377 -26.08 9.31 20.24
N ILE A 378 -26.69 9.74 21.35
CA ILE A 378 -28.00 10.40 21.34
C ILE A 378 -27.77 11.90 21.21
N SER A 379 -27.70 12.42 19.98
CA SER A 379 -27.81 13.86 19.76
C SER A 379 -29.28 14.28 19.88
N THR A 380 -29.62 15.07 20.91
CA THR A 380 -30.91 15.77 20.94
C THR A 380 -30.89 16.86 19.85
N PRO A 381 -31.94 17.01 19.02
CA PRO A 381 -32.05 18.14 18.12
C PRO A 381 -32.15 19.40 18.98
N THR A 382 -31.16 20.28 18.89
CA THR A 382 -31.18 21.58 19.58
C THR A 382 -32.28 22.44 18.98
N THR A 383 -33.46 22.39 19.58
CA THR A 383 -34.45 23.44 19.42
C THR A 383 -34.00 24.66 20.22
N ASP A 384 -33.88 25.76 19.49
CA ASP A 384 -33.66 27.13 19.95
C ASP A 384 -34.35 27.38 21.31
N ARG A 385 -33.56 27.57 22.37
CA ARG A 385 -34.06 28.04 23.66
C ARG A 385 -33.62 29.47 23.89
N ASN A 386 -34.54 30.38 23.57
CA ASN A 386 -34.63 31.72 24.13
C ASN A 386 -34.49 31.66 25.67
N VAL A 387 -33.40 32.21 26.20
CA VAL A 387 -33.20 32.42 27.64
C VAL A 387 -33.58 33.86 27.98
N PRO A 388 -34.50 34.10 28.94
CA PRO A 388 -34.84 35.46 29.36
C PRO A 388 -33.74 36.05 30.25
N LYS A 389 -33.32 37.27 29.93
CA LYS A 389 -32.32 38.07 30.67
C LYS A 389 -32.85 38.42 32.07
N LYS A 390 -32.03 38.21 33.11
CA LYS A 390 -32.08 39.01 34.34
C LYS A 390 -30.72 39.65 34.63
N SER A 391 -30.75 40.97 34.74
CA SER A 391 -29.65 41.86 35.13
C SER A 391 -29.23 41.61 36.57
N LYS A 392 -27.92 41.53 36.85
CA LYS A 392 -27.33 41.99 38.12
C LYS A 392 -25.94 42.60 37.88
N LYS A 393 -25.85 43.92 38.03
CA LYS A 393 -24.59 44.67 38.15
C LYS A 393 -23.92 44.27 39.47
N GLY A 394 -22.82 43.53 39.39
CA GLY A 394 -22.05 43.02 40.54
C GLY A 394 -20.99 41.98 40.15
N VAL A 395 -21.17 41.32 39.00
CA VAL A 395 -20.27 40.25 38.49
C VAL A 395 -19.00 40.78 37.80
N ILE A 396 -18.99 42.05 37.37
CA ILE A 396 -17.94 42.61 36.50
C ILE A 396 -16.60 42.80 37.22
N ILE A 397 -16.59 43.06 38.53
CA ILE A 397 -15.34 43.37 39.27
C ILE A 397 -14.57 42.08 39.61
N ILE A 398 -15.29 40.99 39.92
CA ILE A 398 -14.69 39.67 40.19
C ILE A 398 -14.18 39.05 38.87
N SER A 399 -14.88 39.24 37.75
CA SER A 399 -14.47 38.73 36.45
C SER A 399 -13.21 39.39 35.91
N VAL A 400 -13.04 40.70 36.10
CA VAL A 400 -11.82 41.41 35.64
C VAL A 400 -10.59 40.94 36.44
N SER A 401 -10.76 40.69 37.74
CA SER A 401 -9.68 40.20 38.61
C SER A 401 -9.25 38.77 38.26
N LEU A 402 -10.21 37.89 37.94
CA LEU A 402 -9.94 36.52 37.48
C LEU A 402 -9.27 36.48 36.11
N VAL A 403 -9.68 37.34 35.18
CA VAL A 403 -9.06 37.44 33.86
C VAL A 403 -7.64 37.98 33.95
N ALA A 404 -7.39 39.01 34.78
CA ALA A 404 -6.05 39.50 35.02
C ALA A 404 -5.13 38.44 35.64
N PHE A 405 -5.64 37.66 36.61
CA PHE A 405 -4.89 36.56 37.21
C PHE A 405 -4.61 35.43 36.22
N ALA A 406 -5.58 35.08 35.37
CA ALA A 406 -5.39 34.11 34.29
C ALA A 406 -4.34 34.58 33.27
N ILE A 407 -4.31 35.86 32.92
CA ILE A 407 -3.30 36.43 32.03
C ILE A 407 -1.91 36.36 32.67
N VAL A 408 -1.78 36.65 33.97
CA VAL A 408 -0.51 36.52 34.69
C VAL A 408 -0.05 35.06 34.73
N LEU A 409 -0.95 34.10 34.95
CA LEU A 409 -0.62 32.67 34.89
C LEU A 409 -0.14 32.24 33.50
N VAL A 410 -0.80 32.70 32.43
CA VAL A 410 -0.39 32.44 31.04
C VAL A 410 0.98 33.06 30.76
N ILE A 411 1.22 34.31 31.17
CA ILE A 411 2.52 34.96 31.00
C ILE A 411 3.60 34.20 31.79
N SER A 412 3.32 33.81 33.02
CA SER A 412 4.27 33.03 33.84
C SER A 412 4.57 31.66 33.21
N GLY A 413 3.56 31.00 32.63
CA GLY A 413 3.72 29.75 31.88
C GLY A 413 4.55 29.94 30.61
N VAL A 414 4.34 31.02 29.86
CA VAL A 414 5.14 31.36 28.67
C VAL A 414 6.58 31.67 29.05
N VAL A 415 6.82 32.38 30.16
CA VAL A 415 8.17 32.68 30.66
C VAL A 415 8.86 31.40 31.14
N MET A 416 8.17 30.52 31.88
CA MET A 416 8.71 29.21 32.27
C MET A 416 9.00 28.32 31.07
N TYR A 417 8.13 28.31 30.05
CA TYR A 417 8.35 27.58 28.81
C TYR A 417 9.58 28.14 28.07
N ARG A 418 9.68 29.47 27.92
CA ARG A 418 10.85 30.14 27.33
C ARG A 418 12.13 29.86 28.11
N TYR A 419 12.05 29.78 29.44
CA TYR A 419 13.17 29.42 30.30
C TYR A 419 13.57 27.94 30.16
N ARG A 420 12.62 27.00 30.09
CA ARG A 420 12.90 25.58 29.83
C ARG A 420 13.54 25.38 28.44
N VAL A 421 12.99 26.01 27.41
CA VAL A 421 13.57 26.02 26.06
C VAL A 421 14.97 26.64 26.05
N TRP A 422 15.18 27.75 26.78
CA TRP A 422 16.50 28.37 26.93
C TRP A 422 17.48 27.49 27.71
N ALA A 423 17.03 26.80 28.76
CA ALA A 423 17.83 25.89 29.57
C ALA A 423 18.25 24.64 28.77
N CYS A 424 17.35 24.03 28.01
CA CYS A 424 17.70 22.97 27.03
C CYS A 424 18.69 23.48 25.97
N LYS A 425 18.51 24.71 25.49
CA LYS A 425 19.44 25.31 24.51
C LYS A 425 20.79 25.70 25.10
N LYS A 426 20.91 25.87 26.42
CA LYS A 426 22.13 26.37 27.08
C LYS A 426 23.29 25.38 27.00
N GLU A 427 23.01 24.07 27.01
CA GLU A 427 24.05 23.04 26.89
C GLU A 427 24.57 22.91 25.44
N SER A 428 23.72 23.07 24.42
CA SER A 428 24.16 23.06 23.01
C SER A 428 24.75 24.40 22.53
N TYR A 429 24.40 25.54 23.15
CA TYR A 429 24.85 26.87 22.70
C TYR A 429 26.35 27.15 22.90
N GLN A 430 27.00 26.51 23.88
CA GLN A 430 28.43 26.75 24.14
C GLN A 430 29.34 26.18 23.04
N PHE A 431 28.87 25.21 22.25
CA PHE A 431 29.59 24.72 21.06
C PHE A 431 29.31 25.54 19.80
N ILE A 432 28.11 26.11 19.66
CA ILE A 432 27.69 26.85 18.44
C ILE A 432 28.24 28.28 18.42
N GLN A 433 28.39 28.96 19.58
CA GLN A 433 28.85 30.34 19.61
C GLN A 433 30.30 30.53 19.14
N LYS A 434 31.18 29.53 19.33
CA LYS A 434 32.57 29.58 18.84
C LYS A 434 32.68 29.55 17.32
N LYS A 435 31.63 29.16 16.59
CA LYS A 435 31.61 29.08 15.12
C LYS A 435 30.87 30.25 14.46
N LYS A 436 30.08 31.01 15.23
CA LYS A 436 29.13 32.02 14.72
C LYS A 436 29.72 33.42 14.54
N GLU A 437 30.94 33.67 15.02
CA GLU A 437 31.63 34.97 14.82
C GLU A 437 32.36 35.11 13.47
N SER A 438 32.38 34.06 12.61
CA SER A 438 33.21 34.11 11.39
C SER A 438 32.46 34.31 10.07
N ASN A 439 31.14 34.35 10.00
CA ASN A 439 30.44 34.59 8.72
C ASN A 439 29.09 35.26 8.91
N HIS A 440 29.05 36.59 8.76
CA HIS A 440 27.83 37.34 8.52
C HIS A 440 27.98 38.11 7.21
N GLY A 441 27.36 37.58 6.15
CA GLY A 441 27.21 38.24 4.86
C GLY A 441 25.85 37.86 4.29
N ASN A 442 24.84 38.70 4.54
CA ASN A 442 23.52 38.59 3.92
C ASN A 442 23.64 38.86 2.42
N ILE A 443 23.32 37.87 1.58
CA ILE A 443 22.93 38.11 0.19
C ILE A 443 21.74 37.21 -0.13
N VAL A 444 20.57 37.85 -0.15
CA VAL A 444 19.37 37.36 -0.83
C VAL A 444 19.65 37.46 -2.33
N LEU A 445 19.55 36.34 -3.04
CA LEU A 445 19.46 36.35 -4.50
C LEU A 445 18.41 35.32 -4.94
N SER A 446 17.28 35.90 -5.36
CA SER A 446 16.32 35.33 -6.29
C SER A 446 17.04 34.93 -7.58
N GLU A 447 16.84 33.71 -8.07
CA GLU A 447 16.51 33.41 -9.47
C GLU A 447 16.50 31.89 -9.72
N GLU A 448 15.57 31.49 -10.60
CA GLU A 448 15.25 30.16 -11.12
C GLU A 448 16.44 29.20 -11.24
N VAL A 449 16.52 28.19 -10.37
CA VAL A 449 17.67 27.25 -10.35
C VAL A 449 17.44 26.09 -11.32
N SER A 450 17.95 26.22 -12.54
CA SER A 450 18.34 25.04 -13.33
C SER A 450 19.58 24.39 -12.71
N LEU A 451 19.58 23.06 -12.56
CA LEU A 451 20.76 22.30 -12.07
C LEU A 451 22.02 22.64 -12.87
N ARG A 452 23.12 22.96 -12.18
CA ARG A 452 24.40 23.24 -12.83
C ARG A 452 25.11 21.96 -13.26
N SER A 453 25.57 21.91 -14.51
CA SER A 453 26.51 20.87 -14.97
C SER A 453 27.94 21.25 -14.59
N PHE A 454 28.66 20.31 -14.01
CA PHE A 454 30.05 20.41 -13.58
C PHE A 454 30.94 19.45 -14.37
N THR A 455 32.19 19.86 -14.63
CA THR A 455 33.22 18.94 -15.14
C THR A 455 33.86 18.18 -13.99
N TYR A 456 34.46 17.01 -14.27
CA TYR A 456 35.15 16.25 -13.23
C TYR A 456 36.32 17.05 -12.64
N ALA A 457 37.11 17.72 -13.49
CA ALA A 457 38.24 18.54 -13.07
C ALA A 457 37.83 19.71 -12.17
N GLU A 458 36.64 20.30 -12.39
CA GLU A 458 36.11 21.31 -11.48
C GLU A 458 35.79 20.72 -10.11
N LEU A 459 35.08 19.57 -10.07
CA LEU A 459 34.72 18.91 -8.82
C LEU A 459 35.95 18.40 -8.04
N GLU A 460 36.97 17.92 -8.74
CA GLU A 460 38.26 17.53 -8.17
C GLU A 460 38.95 18.74 -7.51
N LYS A 461 38.96 19.90 -8.17
CA LYS A 461 39.54 21.13 -7.61
C LYS A 461 38.79 21.64 -6.39
N VAL A 462 37.46 21.72 -6.43
CA VAL A 462 36.66 22.27 -5.32
C VAL A 462 36.59 21.35 -4.10
N THR A 463 36.97 20.08 -4.26
CA THR A 463 37.05 19.07 -3.17
C THR A 463 38.48 18.80 -2.69
N ASP A 464 39.47 19.59 -3.15
CA ASP A 464 40.89 19.39 -2.84
C ASP A 464 41.35 17.95 -3.16
N ASN A 465 41.06 17.48 -4.37
CA ASN A 465 41.28 16.10 -4.82
C ASN A 465 40.51 15.05 -3.98
N PHE A 466 39.24 15.32 -3.67
CA PHE A 466 38.38 14.41 -2.91
C PHE A 466 38.97 14.01 -1.55
N LYS A 467 39.56 14.97 -0.83
CA LYS A 467 40.34 14.70 0.39
C LYS A 467 39.51 14.49 1.65
N GLU A 468 38.47 15.31 1.86
CA GLU A 468 37.63 15.25 3.06
C GLU A 468 36.37 14.41 2.78
N GLU A 469 36.43 13.13 3.11
CA GLU A 469 35.28 12.22 3.10
C GLU A 469 34.38 12.50 4.31
N ILE A 470 33.10 12.79 4.05
CA ILE A 470 32.09 13.10 5.07
C ILE A 470 31.02 12.01 5.21
N GLY A 471 31.02 11.02 4.32
CA GLY A 471 30.11 9.89 4.40
C GLY A 471 30.41 8.85 3.33
N ARG A 472 30.17 7.58 3.68
CA ARG A 472 30.28 6.45 2.77
C ARG A 472 29.13 5.49 3.03
N GLY A 473 28.42 5.15 1.97
CA GLY A 473 27.28 4.23 2.04
C GLY A 473 27.26 3.29 0.85
N ALA A 474 26.18 2.51 0.75
CA ALA A 474 25.95 1.64 -0.39
C ALA A 474 26.01 2.46 -1.70
N PHE A 475 25.48 3.69 -1.72
CA PHE A 475 25.32 4.53 -2.90
C PHE A 475 26.54 5.38 -3.27
N GLY A 476 27.73 5.09 -2.71
CA GLY A 476 28.97 5.79 -3.02
C GLY A 476 29.53 6.61 -1.87
N ILE A 477 30.48 7.48 -2.20
CA ILE A 477 31.29 8.25 -1.24
C ILE A 477 30.96 9.73 -1.38
N VAL A 478 30.77 10.41 -0.27
CA VAL A 478 30.45 11.83 -0.21
C VAL A 478 31.65 12.61 0.29
N TYR A 479 32.06 13.61 -0.47
CA TYR A 479 33.18 14.49 -0.16
C TYR A 479 32.69 15.90 0.09
N LYS A 480 33.37 16.63 0.97
CA LYS A 480 33.10 18.05 1.16
C LYS A 480 33.87 18.88 0.14
N GLY A 481 33.24 19.93 -0.35
CA GLY A 481 33.88 20.92 -1.22
C GLY A 481 33.44 22.34 -0.90
N ALA A 482 34.07 23.30 -1.56
CA ALA A 482 33.72 24.72 -1.46
C ALA A 482 33.72 25.38 -2.85
N ILE A 483 32.62 26.03 -3.20
CA ILE A 483 32.42 26.62 -4.53
C ILE A 483 32.24 28.16 -4.47
N GLY A 484 32.79 28.84 -5.47
CA GLY A 484 32.71 30.29 -5.66
C GLY A 484 33.58 31.10 -4.69
N ASP A 485 33.66 32.40 -4.92
CA ASP A 485 34.51 33.32 -4.13
C ASP A 485 34.07 33.40 -2.67
N ALA A 486 32.77 33.22 -2.41
CA ALA A 486 32.18 33.16 -1.07
C ALA A 486 32.41 31.82 -0.34
N LYS A 487 33.13 30.85 -0.94
CA LYS A 487 33.39 29.51 -0.39
C LYS A 487 32.14 28.80 0.14
N LYS A 488 31.06 28.79 -0.65
CA LYS A 488 29.84 28.07 -0.29
C LYS A 488 30.15 26.58 -0.16
N LEU A 489 29.86 26.01 1.01
CA LEU A 489 30.10 24.59 1.27
C LEU A 489 29.11 23.71 0.50
N ILE A 490 29.63 22.63 -0.09
CA ILE A 490 28.87 21.65 -0.87
C ILE A 490 29.26 20.23 -0.45
N ALA A 491 28.35 19.28 -0.71
CA ALA A 491 28.59 17.85 -0.59
C ALA A 491 28.60 17.23 -1.99
N VAL A 492 29.69 16.56 -2.35
CA VAL A 492 29.90 15.94 -3.66
C VAL A 492 29.83 14.42 -3.48
N LYS A 493 28.70 13.82 -3.88
CA LYS A 493 28.49 12.37 -3.86
C LYS A 493 29.03 11.77 -5.15
N ARG A 494 30.09 10.97 -5.04
CA ARG A 494 30.69 10.19 -6.12
C ARG A 494 30.12 8.77 -6.10
N LEU A 495 29.45 8.40 -7.19
CA LEU A 495 28.84 7.07 -7.33
C LEU A 495 29.91 6.07 -7.80
N ASP A 496 30.30 5.13 -6.94
CA ASP A 496 31.45 4.23 -7.19
C ASP A 496 31.07 2.75 -7.39
N LYS A 497 29.83 2.47 -7.80
CA LYS A 497 29.34 1.11 -8.10
C LYS A 497 29.74 0.61 -9.49
N LEU A 498 29.45 -0.68 -9.76
CA LEU A 498 29.44 -1.28 -11.10
C LEU A 498 28.68 -0.39 -12.10
N LEU A 499 29.17 -0.34 -13.34
CA LEU A 499 28.75 0.64 -14.37
C LEU A 499 27.21 0.76 -14.53
N ALA A 500 26.48 -0.37 -14.54
CA ALA A 500 25.03 -0.37 -14.75
C ALA A 500 24.23 0.16 -13.54
N GLU A 501 24.64 -0.16 -12.31
CA GLU A 501 23.98 0.32 -11.10
C GLU A 501 24.25 1.80 -10.86
N ARG A 502 25.49 2.22 -11.11
CA ARG A 502 25.93 3.62 -11.05
C ARG A 502 25.08 4.53 -11.94
N GLU A 503 24.88 4.12 -13.21
CA GLU A 503 24.05 4.89 -14.14
C GLU A 503 22.59 4.93 -13.71
N ARG A 504 22.04 3.81 -13.23
CA ARG A 504 20.65 3.74 -12.78
C ARG A 504 20.37 4.66 -11.60
N GLU A 505 21.23 4.66 -10.59
CA GLU A 505 21.11 5.52 -9.41
C GLU A 505 21.25 6.99 -9.78
N PHE A 506 22.26 7.33 -10.59
CA PHE A 506 22.44 8.68 -11.12
C PHE A 506 21.19 9.21 -11.82
N GLN A 507 20.63 8.42 -12.75
CA GLN A 507 19.43 8.79 -13.50
C GLN A 507 18.19 8.88 -12.59
N THR A 508 18.11 8.05 -11.56
CA THR A 508 17.00 8.07 -10.60
C THR A 508 17.03 9.35 -9.78
N GLU A 509 18.18 9.68 -9.16
CA GLU A 509 18.33 10.92 -8.41
C GLU A 509 18.06 12.14 -9.30
N MET A 510 18.68 12.21 -10.48
CA MET A 510 18.46 13.31 -11.44
C MET A 510 16.98 13.50 -11.83
N LYS A 511 16.21 12.42 -12.00
CA LYS A 511 14.78 12.48 -12.35
C LYS A 511 13.88 12.85 -11.16
N VAL A 512 14.23 12.39 -9.96
CA VAL A 512 13.43 12.57 -8.74
C VAL A 512 13.79 13.89 -8.07
N ILE A 513 15.01 14.03 -7.51
CA ILE A 513 15.39 15.21 -6.71
C ILE A 513 15.60 16.45 -7.59
N GLY A 514 16.00 16.26 -8.85
CA GLY A 514 16.27 17.37 -9.78
C GLY A 514 15.05 18.23 -10.12
N ARG A 515 13.84 17.79 -9.76
CA ARG A 515 12.57 18.51 -9.99
C ARG A 515 11.85 18.89 -8.70
N THR A 516 12.41 18.56 -7.54
CA THR A 516 11.77 18.79 -6.25
C THR A 516 12.48 19.88 -5.48
N HIS A 517 11.72 20.75 -4.83
CA HIS A 517 12.26 21.78 -3.96
C HIS A 517 11.36 21.93 -2.73
N HIS A 518 11.87 21.50 -1.58
CA HIS A 518 11.13 21.57 -0.32
C HIS A 518 12.09 21.72 0.85
N LYS A 519 11.70 22.49 1.87
CA LYS A 519 12.56 22.84 3.03
C LYS A 519 13.06 21.63 3.84
N ASN A 520 12.35 20.50 3.77
CA ASN A 520 12.68 19.25 4.45
C ASN A 520 13.23 18.17 3.52
N LEU A 521 13.71 18.54 2.32
CA LEU A 521 14.47 17.66 1.42
C LEU A 521 15.83 18.31 1.14
N VAL A 522 16.89 17.50 1.02
CA VAL A 522 18.23 18.00 0.70
C VAL A 522 18.26 18.43 -0.77
N GLN A 523 18.68 19.67 -1.01
CA GLN A 523 18.68 20.27 -2.34
C GLN A 523 19.86 19.77 -3.20
N LEU A 524 19.53 19.24 -4.38
CA LEU A 524 20.51 19.02 -5.44
C LEU A 524 20.85 20.37 -6.11
N LEU A 525 22.14 20.72 -6.10
CA LEU A 525 22.68 21.96 -6.69
C LEU A 525 23.20 21.74 -8.11
N GLY A 526 23.63 20.53 -8.44
CA GLY A 526 24.11 20.19 -9.77
C GLY A 526 24.67 18.78 -9.88
N TYR A 527 25.29 18.48 -11.01
CA TYR A 527 25.75 17.13 -11.35
C TYR A 527 26.99 17.16 -12.25
N CYS A 528 27.71 16.04 -12.30
CA CYS A 528 28.77 15.78 -13.26
C CYS A 528 28.47 14.48 -14.01
N HIS A 529 28.40 14.60 -15.34
CA HIS A 529 28.25 13.50 -16.28
C HIS A 529 29.42 13.57 -17.28
N ASP A 530 30.60 13.14 -16.85
CA ASP A 530 31.86 13.32 -17.58
C ASP A 530 32.55 11.96 -17.79
N GLY A 531 32.46 11.41 -19.00
CA GLY A 531 32.93 10.06 -19.31
C GLY A 531 32.30 9.00 -18.38
N PRO A 532 33.10 8.19 -17.64
CA PRO A 532 32.59 7.21 -16.68
C PRO A 532 32.22 7.81 -15.30
N ASN A 533 32.47 9.11 -15.11
CA ASN A 533 32.26 9.78 -13.83
C ASN A 533 30.81 10.21 -13.69
N ARG A 534 30.17 9.79 -12.59
CA ARG A 534 28.84 10.21 -12.17
C ARG A 534 28.95 10.77 -10.76
N LEU A 535 28.78 12.09 -10.64
CA LEU A 535 28.81 12.77 -9.34
C LEU A 535 27.60 13.68 -9.22
N LEU A 536 27.10 13.82 -8.00
CA LEU A 536 25.97 14.67 -7.65
C LEU A 536 26.42 15.68 -6.59
N VAL A 537 26.00 16.93 -6.76
CA VAL A 537 26.42 18.06 -5.91
C VAL A 537 25.22 18.54 -5.12
N TYR A 538 25.30 18.43 -3.80
CA TYR A 538 24.26 18.76 -2.85
C TYR A 538 24.67 19.96 -1.98
N GLU A 539 23.68 20.59 -1.35
CA GLU A 539 23.95 21.47 -0.21
C GLU A 539 24.65 20.69 0.93
N TYR A 540 25.57 21.34 1.63
CA TYR A 540 26.29 20.71 2.73
C TYR A 540 25.47 20.78 4.03
N MET A 541 25.28 19.63 4.67
CA MET A 541 24.51 19.46 5.90
C MET A 541 25.47 19.39 7.10
N SER A 542 25.62 20.51 7.82
CA SER A 542 26.74 20.69 8.76
C SER A 542 26.65 19.89 10.05
N ASN A 543 25.48 19.39 10.43
CA ASN A 543 25.26 18.66 11.68
C ASN A 543 25.21 17.13 11.49
N GLY A 544 25.52 16.63 10.29
CA GLY A 544 25.55 15.19 10.00
C GLY A 544 24.14 14.59 9.85
N SER A 545 24.04 13.28 10.09
CA SER A 545 22.79 12.53 9.99
C SER A 545 22.03 12.47 11.32
N LEU A 546 20.74 12.14 11.27
CA LEU A 546 19.92 11.90 12.45
C LEU A 546 20.48 10.71 13.26
N ALA A 547 21.06 9.72 12.61
CA ALA A 547 21.75 8.62 13.29
C ALA A 547 22.91 9.12 14.17
N ASP A 548 23.71 10.06 13.65
CA ASP A 548 24.83 10.65 14.40
C ASP A 548 24.36 11.44 15.62
N ILE A 549 23.15 12.01 15.54
CA ILE A 549 22.57 12.85 16.58
C ILE A 549 21.84 12.03 17.65
N LEU A 550 21.06 11.02 17.25
CA LEU A 550 20.29 10.19 18.20
C LEU A 550 21.17 9.22 18.97
N PHE A 551 22.17 8.61 18.32
CA PHE A 551 22.94 7.50 18.90
C PHE A 551 24.31 7.92 19.46
N THR A 552 24.61 9.22 19.46
CA THR A 552 25.80 9.78 20.13
C THR A 552 25.35 10.55 21.36
N PRO A 553 25.61 10.07 22.60
CA PRO A 553 25.11 10.66 23.83
C PRO A 553 25.33 12.17 23.95
N GLU A 554 26.50 12.67 23.52
CA GLU A 554 26.89 14.08 23.62
C GLU A 554 26.14 15.01 22.65
N LYS A 555 25.45 14.44 21.66
CA LYS A 555 24.72 15.19 20.62
C LYS A 555 23.19 15.06 20.75
N GLN A 556 22.71 14.31 21.74
CA GLN A 556 21.29 13.98 21.82
C GLN A 556 20.41 15.22 22.02
N PRO A 557 19.41 15.44 21.14
CA PRO A 557 18.53 16.59 21.20
C PRO A 557 17.51 16.41 22.32
N CYS A 558 17.07 17.52 22.90
CA CYS A 558 16.00 17.48 23.90
C CYS A 558 14.67 17.03 23.27
N TRP A 559 13.70 16.67 24.11
CA TRP A 559 12.37 16.25 23.66
C TRP A 559 11.73 17.19 22.62
N ASP A 560 11.71 18.50 22.87
CA ASP A 560 11.08 19.47 21.94
C ASP A 560 11.75 19.49 20.56
N GLU A 561 13.08 19.40 20.52
CA GLU A 561 13.86 19.34 19.28
C GLU A 561 13.56 18.04 18.53
N ARG A 562 13.44 16.91 19.24
CA ARG A 562 13.01 15.63 18.67
C ARG A 562 11.61 15.70 18.06
N MET A 563 10.68 16.41 18.69
CA MET A 563 9.33 16.60 18.15
C MET A 563 9.33 17.46 16.88
N GLU A 564 10.22 18.47 16.79
CA GLU A 564 10.37 19.25 15.55
C GLU A 564 11.01 18.41 14.44
N ILE A 565 12.03 17.61 14.74
CA ILE A 565 12.65 16.66 13.80
C ILE A 565 11.59 15.70 13.24
N ALA A 566 10.77 15.09 14.08
CA ALA A 566 9.69 14.20 13.66
C ALA A 566 8.71 14.90 12.69
N ARG A 567 8.31 16.14 13.01
CA ARG A 567 7.43 16.94 12.13
C ARG A 567 8.12 17.34 10.82
N ASN A 568 9.41 17.64 10.84
CA ASN A 568 10.20 17.98 9.66
C ASN A 568 10.27 16.81 8.68
N ILE A 569 10.56 15.61 9.18
CA ILE A 569 10.56 14.37 8.39
C ILE A 569 9.15 14.11 7.83
N ALA A 570 8.11 14.17 8.67
CA ALA A 570 6.74 13.94 8.24
C ALA A 570 6.30 14.90 7.12
N ARG A 571 6.66 16.19 7.21
CA ARG A 571 6.42 17.18 6.14
C ARG A 571 7.17 16.83 4.86
N GLY A 572 8.43 16.39 4.97
CA GLY A 572 9.23 15.96 3.81
C GLY A 572 8.59 14.79 3.08
N ILE A 573 8.15 13.76 3.81
CA ILE A 573 7.50 12.59 3.21
C ILE A 573 6.11 12.96 2.66
N HIS A 574 5.32 13.77 3.37
CA HIS A 574 4.03 14.27 2.87
C HIS A 574 4.17 14.97 1.52
N TYR A 575 5.17 15.84 1.38
CA TYR A 575 5.46 16.51 0.11
C TYR A 575 5.74 15.49 -1.02
N LEU A 576 6.57 14.47 -0.76
CA LEU A 576 6.88 13.42 -1.74
C LEU A 576 5.63 12.61 -2.15
N HIS A 577 4.76 12.29 -1.19
CA HIS A 577 3.63 11.39 -1.39
C HIS A 577 2.40 12.06 -1.98
N GLU A 578 2.13 13.32 -1.64
CA GLU A 578 0.86 13.97 -1.92
C GLU A 578 0.99 15.29 -2.70
N GLU A 579 2.14 15.99 -2.62
CA GLU A 579 2.35 17.28 -3.30
C GLU A 579 3.16 17.16 -4.60
N CYS A 580 4.04 16.16 -4.71
CA CYS A 580 4.77 15.86 -5.94
C CYS A 580 3.87 15.17 -6.99
N MET A 581 4.00 15.60 -8.24
CA MET A 581 3.43 14.91 -9.41
C MET A 581 4.51 14.62 -10.45
N PRO A 582 4.77 13.35 -10.78
CA PRO A 582 4.22 12.14 -10.16
C PRO A 582 4.60 11.97 -8.67
N HIS A 583 3.80 11.20 -7.92
CA HIS A 583 4.10 10.87 -6.52
C HIS A 583 5.43 10.09 -6.42
N ILE A 584 6.21 10.38 -5.38
CA ILE A 584 7.53 9.81 -5.16
C ILE A 584 7.49 8.90 -3.94
N ILE A 585 7.90 7.64 -4.11
CA ILE A 585 8.21 6.74 -2.99
C ILE A 585 9.72 6.81 -2.76
N HIS A 586 10.15 7.13 -1.54
CA HIS A 586 11.56 7.26 -1.20
C HIS A 586 12.28 5.90 -1.18
N CYS A 587 11.64 4.89 -0.59
CA CYS A 587 12.10 3.49 -0.49
C CYS A 587 13.27 3.23 0.49
N ASP A 588 13.77 4.24 1.19
CA ASP A 588 14.91 4.09 2.12
C ASP A 588 14.92 5.15 3.22
N ILE A 589 13.74 5.38 3.83
CA ILE A 589 13.61 6.28 4.98
C ILE A 589 14.25 5.60 6.20
N LYS A 590 15.31 6.22 6.73
CA LYS A 590 16.07 5.77 7.91
C LYS A 590 16.88 6.92 8.49
N PRO A 591 17.37 6.85 9.74
CA PRO A 591 18.08 7.97 10.37
C PRO A 591 19.36 8.39 9.63
N GLN A 592 20.03 7.46 8.94
CA GLN A 592 21.25 7.77 8.18
C GLN A 592 20.98 8.65 6.94
N ASN A 593 19.76 8.58 6.39
CA ASN A 593 19.34 9.33 5.21
C ASN A 593 18.59 10.62 5.57
N ILE A 594 18.45 10.94 6.86
CA ILE A 594 17.88 12.19 7.35
C ILE A 594 19.04 13.06 7.83
N LEU A 595 19.33 14.14 7.12
CA LEU A 595 20.46 15.03 7.41
C LEU A 595 20.01 16.31 8.09
N MET A 596 20.93 16.93 8.82
CA MET A 596 20.66 18.06 9.70
C MET A 596 21.43 19.29 9.26
N ASP A 597 20.70 20.36 8.96
CA ASP A 597 21.32 21.64 8.57
C ASP A 597 21.85 22.39 9.79
N GLU A 598 22.45 23.56 9.57
CA GLU A 598 23.02 24.42 10.62
C GLU A 598 22.01 24.85 11.71
N ASN A 599 20.71 24.80 11.42
CA ASN A 599 19.63 25.19 12.32
C ASN A 599 18.93 23.99 12.96
N MET A 600 19.49 22.78 12.83
CA MET A 600 18.88 21.52 13.28
C MET A 600 17.54 21.23 12.58
N CYS A 601 17.35 21.73 11.35
CA CYS A 601 16.23 21.34 10.50
C CYS A 601 16.53 19.99 9.85
N ALA A 602 15.59 19.04 9.97
CA ALA A 602 15.75 17.73 9.36
C ALA A 602 15.36 17.75 7.88
N LYS A 603 16.23 17.21 7.04
CA LYS A 603 16.05 17.09 5.59
C LYS A 603 16.29 15.66 5.11
N ILE A 604 15.37 15.15 4.30
CA ILE A 604 15.48 13.81 3.72
C ILE A 604 16.45 13.84 2.54
N SER A 605 17.32 12.84 2.45
CA SER A 605 18.37 12.69 1.45
C SER A 605 18.40 11.26 0.89
N ASP A 606 19.22 11.05 -0.13
CA ASP A 606 19.49 9.74 -0.75
C ASP A 606 18.31 9.11 -1.51
N PHE A 607 18.02 9.70 -2.68
CA PHE A 607 16.94 9.27 -3.57
C PHE A 607 17.36 8.18 -4.57
N GLY A 608 18.52 7.54 -4.37
CA GLY A 608 19.07 6.54 -5.30
C GLY A 608 18.17 5.33 -5.54
N LEU A 609 17.30 5.01 -4.57
CA LEU A 609 16.33 3.92 -4.64
C LEU A 609 14.91 4.36 -5.01
N SER A 610 14.65 5.66 -5.06
CA SER A 610 13.30 6.21 -5.14
C SER A 610 12.58 5.84 -6.43
N LYS A 611 11.24 5.86 -6.37
CA LYS A 611 10.35 5.48 -7.47
C LYS A 611 9.33 6.57 -7.73
N LEU A 612 9.07 6.82 -9.01
CA LEU A 612 7.99 7.67 -9.47
C LEU A 612 6.78 6.78 -9.78
N LEU A 613 5.68 7.00 -9.07
CA LEU A 613 4.40 6.35 -9.38
C LEU A 613 3.79 7.01 -10.62
N LYS A 614 3.35 6.24 -11.62
CA LYS A 614 2.66 6.84 -12.78
C LYS A 614 1.34 7.47 -12.33
N LEU A 615 0.87 8.49 -13.05
CA LEU A 615 -0.32 9.29 -12.70
C LEU A 615 -1.60 8.45 -12.46
N ASP A 616 -1.68 7.25 -13.02
CA ASP A 616 -2.83 6.34 -12.89
C ASP A 616 -2.54 5.09 -12.02
N GLU A 617 -1.37 5.01 -11.38
CA GLU A 617 -0.92 3.85 -10.61
C GLU A 617 -0.77 4.21 -9.11
N SER A 618 -1.52 3.52 -8.24
CA SER A 618 -1.36 3.64 -6.77
C SER A 618 -0.35 2.65 -6.17
N LYS A 619 0.16 1.72 -6.99
CA LYS A 619 1.09 0.66 -6.58
C LYS A 619 2.16 0.44 -7.66
N THR A 620 3.33 -0.05 -7.27
CA THR A 620 4.42 -0.46 -8.17
C THR A 620 5.08 -1.75 -7.68
N PHE A 621 5.66 -2.56 -8.57
CA PHE A 621 6.48 -3.71 -8.17
C PHE A 621 7.95 -3.33 -8.15
N THR A 622 8.67 -3.74 -7.11
CA THR A 622 10.10 -3.47 -6.96
C THR A 622 10.80 -4.61 -6.25
N ASP A 623 12.00 -5.00 -6.69
CA ASP A 623 12.87 -5.89 -5.92
C ASP A 623 13.07 -5.33 -4.49
N ILE A 624 13.30 -6.21 -3.52
CA ILE A 624 13.62 -5.82 -2.14
C ILE A 624 14.96 -5.07 -2.18
N ARG A 625 14.91 -3.75 -1.94
CA ARG A 625 16.10 -2.88 -2.00
C ARG A 625 16.25 -1.95 -0.78
N GLY A 626 15.38 -2.04 0.23
CA GLY A 626 15.46 -1.20 1.43
C GLY A 626 16.38 -1.75 2.53
N THR A 627 16.62 -0.95 3.57
CA THR A 627 17.50 -1.30 4.70
C THR A 627 16.80 -2.20 5.73
N ARG A 628 17.40 -3.35 6.08
CA ARG A 628 16.89 -4.28 7.13
C ARG A 628 16.53 -3.51 8.42
N GLY A 629 15.36 -3.80 8.99
CA GLY A 629 14.81 -3.10 10.15
C GLY A 629 13.83 -1.97 9.82
N TYR A 630 13.86 -1.43 8.59
CA TYR A 630 12.95 -0.36 8.14
C TYR A 630 12.02 -0.79 6.99
N VAL A 631 12.24 -1.98 6.43
CA VAL A 631 11.47 -2.51 5.29
C VAL A 631 10.11 -3.03 5.76
N ALA A 632 9.05 -2.52 5.15
CA ALA A 632 7.68 -2.92 5.47
C ALA A 632 7.42 -4.42 5.17
N PRO A 633 6.54 -5.10 5.93
CA PRO A 633 6.30 -6.55 5.79
C PRO A 633 5.80 -6.97 4.40
N GLU A 634 4.98 -6.15 3.75
CA GLU A 634 4.46 -6.44 2.41
C GLU A 634 5.55 -6.44 1.33
N TRP A 635 6.62 -5.67 1.55
CA TRP A 635 7.72 -5.57 0.59
C TRP A 635 8.59 -6.83 0.63
N HIS A 636 8.78 -7.43 1.82
CA HIS A 636 9.44 -8.75 1.96
C HIS A 636 8.66 -9.87 1.25
N ARG A 637 7.34 -9.76 1.18
CA ARG A 637 6.45 -10.73 0.52
C ARG A 637 6.37 -10.57 -1.01
N LYS A 638 7.19 -9.68 -1.60
CA LYS A 638 7.19 -9.36 -3.04
C LYS A 638 5.82 -8.89 -3.57
N MET A 639 4.97 -8.33 -2.71
CA MET A 639 3.70 -7.72 -3.13
C MET A 639 3.94 -6.34 -3.74
N SER A 640 2.95 -5.82 -4.46
CA SER A 640 2.99 -4.45 -5.00
C SER A 640 3.17 -3.43 -3.86
N VAL A 641 4.20 -2.60 -3.94
CA VAL A 641 4.48 -1.56 -2.95
C VAL A 641 3.73 -0.27 -3.27
N THR A 642 3.33 0.46 -2.23
CA THR A 642 2.66 1.77 -2.31
C THR A 642 3.47 2.78 -1.51
N VAL A 643 3.08 4.06 -1.50
CA VAL A 643 3.63 5.07 -0.58
C VAL A 643 3.61 4.65 0.90
N LYS A 644 2.79 3.65 1.28
CA LYS A 644 2.69 3.13 2.65
C LYS A 644 3.95 2.42 3.15
N ILE A 645 4.88 2.03 2.29
CA ILE A 645 6.16 1.48 2.74
C ILE A 645 7.01 2.53 3.45
N ASP A 646 7.01 3.78 2.95
CA ASP A 646 7.72 4.88 3.60
C ASP A 646 7.04 5.29 4.91
N VAL A 647 5.71 5.14 5.00
CA VAL A 647 4.95 5.36 6.24
C VAL A 647 5.41 4.36 7.32
N TYR A 648 5.59 3.08 6.95
CA TYR A 648 6.13 2.08 7.88
C TYR A 648 7.53 2.45 8.34
N SER A 649 8.43 2.75 7.40
CA SER A 649 9.81 3.16 7.72
C SER A 649 9.84 4.41 8.60
N PHE A 650 8.96 5.39 8.35
CA PHE A 650 8.78 6.56 9.22
C PHE A 650 8.34 6.18 10.63
N GLY A 651 7.42 5.23 10.77
CA GLY A 651 6.99 4.72 12.08
C GLY A 651 8.14 4.14 12.89
N ILE A 652 9.03 3.38 12.26
CA ILE A 652 10.26 2.86 12.91
C ILE A 652 11.20 4.01 13.31
N VAL A 653 11.46 4.96 12.39
CA VAL A 653 12.27 6.16 12.71
C VAL A 653 11.66 6.95 13.87
N LEU A 654 10.33 7.03 13.96
CA LEU A 654 9.63 7.71 15.03
C LEU A 654 9.85 7.02 16.38
N LEU A 655 9.83 5.69 16.43
CA LEU A 655 10.22 4.93 17.63
C LEU A 655 11.67 5.19 18.01
N GLU A 656 12.60 5.22 17.05
CA GLU A 656 14.02 5.53 17.34
C GLU A 656 14.20 6.96 17.87
N ILE A 657 13.41 7.92 17.38
CA ILE A 657 13.39 9.30 17.91
C ILE A 657 12.88 9.30 19.36
N ILE A 658 11.79 8.59 19.67
CA ILE A 658 11.24 8.50 21.04
C ILE A 658 12.25 7.85 21.98
N CYS A 659 12.80 6.70 21.58
CA CYS A 659 13.60 5.84 22.44
C CYS A 659 15.09 6.17 22.47
N ARG A 660 15.60 6.95 21.50
CA ARG A 660 17.04 7.19 21.29
C ARG A 660 17.86 5.89 21.20
N ARG A 661 17.20 4.83 20.73
CA ARG A 661 17.73 3.46 20.60
C ARG A 661 17.53 2.99 19.16
N LYS A 662 18.44 2.16 18.68
CA LYS A 662 18.35 1.56 17.34
C LYS A 662 17.22 0.53 17.27
N SER A 663 16.58 0.42 16.11
CA SER A 663 15.49 -0.51 15.82
C SER A 663 15.89 -1.98 16.02
N VAL A 664 17.15 -2.31 15.75
CA VAL A 664 17.80 -3.58 16.05
C VAL A 664 19.07 -3.28 16.84
N ASP A 665 19.10 -3.71 18.11
CA ASP A 665 20.25 -3.49 19.00
C ASP A 665 20.67 -4.82 19.65
N SER A 666 21.80 -5.34 19.20
CA SER A 666 22.37 -6.61 19.66
C SER A 666 23.02 -6.55 21.05
N ASN A 667 23.03 -5.37 21.71
CA ASN A 667 23.57 -5.19 23.06
C ASN A 667 22.51 -5.16 24.17
N VAL A 668 21.24 -5.40 23.84
CA VAL A 668 20.11 -5.43 24.79
C VAL A 668 19.58 -6.87 24.93
N ALA A 669 18.99 -7.21 26.08
CA ALA A 669 18.42 -8.54 26.33
C ALA A 669 17.46 -9.00 25.20
N GLU A 670 17.44 -10.29 24.87
CA GLU A 670 16.67 -10.87 23.74
C GLU A 670 15.19 -10.44 23.71
N GLU A 671 14.56 -10.28 24.89
CA GLU A 671 13.15 -9.86 25.04
C GLU A 671 12.88 -8.40 24.66
N GLU A 672 13.92 -7.56 24.57
CA GLU A 672 13.83 -6.15 24.18
C GLU A 672 14.48 -5.88 22.82
N GLY A 673 15.05 -6.89 22.15
CA GLY A 673 15.93 -6.74 20.98
C GLY A 673 15.30 -6.06 19.76
N ILE A 674 13.97 -6.15 19.63
CA ILE A 674 13.20 -5.58 18.52
C ILE A 674 12.37 -4.38 19.04
N LEU A 675 12.76 -3.17 18.64
CA LEU A 675 12.22 -1.92 19.19
C LEU A 675 10.69 -1.77 19.02
N GLU A 676 10.15 -2.25 17.90
CA GLU A 676 8.71 -2.26 17.62
C GLU A 676 7.92 -3.14 18.60
N GLU A 677 8.43 -4.32 18.96
CA GLU A 677 7.76 -5.24 19.88
C GLU A 677 7.76 -4.69 21.30
N TRP A 678 8.90 -4.16 21.73
CA TRP A 678 9.04 -3.51 23.02
C TRP A 678 8.13 -2.27 23.15
N ALA A 679 7.99 -1.49 22.08
CA ALA A 679 7.10 -0.33 22.06
C ALA A 679 5.62 -0.71 22.20
N TYR A 680 5.18 -1.79 21.52
CA TYR A 680 3.83 -2.33 21.69
C TYR A 680 3.59 -2.80 23.12
N HIS A 681 4.52 -3.58 23.68
CA HIS A 681 4.40 -4.08 25.05
C HIS A 681 4.29 -2.94 26.07
N CYS A 682 5.15 -1.92 25.97
CA CYS A 682 5.09 -0.75 26.86
C CYS A 682 3.77 0.03 26.70
N PHE A 683 3.22 0.08 25.48
CA PHE A 683 1.93 0.72 25.23
C PHE A 683 0.77 -0.06 25.86
N GLU A 684 0.71 -1.37 25.65
CA GLU A 684 -0.34 -2.25 26.19
C GLU A 684 -0.31 -2.33 27.72
N CYS A 685 0.87 -2.33 28.33
CA CYS A 685 1.04 -2.31 29.79
C CYS A 685 0.85 -0.92 30.42
N GLY A 686 0.68 0.14 29.62
CA GLY A 686 0.57 1.52 30.11
C GLY A 686 1.88 2.09 30.69
N GLU A 687 3.02 1.51 30.33
CA GLU A 687 4.35 1.81 30.86
C GLU A 687 5.19 2.68 29.90
N LEU A 688 4.55 3.63 29.21
CA LEU A 688 5.20 4.47 28.19
C LEU A 688 6.44 5.23 28.67
N GLY A 689 6.55 5.51 29.97
CA GLY A 689 7.74 6.15 30.55
C GLY A 689 9.04 5.38 30.33
N LYS A 690 8.97 4.05 30.17
CA LYS A 690 10.12 3.21 29.83
C LYS A 690 10.71 3.56 28.47
N LEU A 691 9.87 3.99 27.52
CA LEU A 691 10.31 4.35 26.16
C LEU A 691 11.21 5.58 26.13
N VAL A 692 11.23 6.42 27.17
CA VAL A 692 12.03 7.66 27.19
C VAL A 692 13.16 7.62 28.21
N ASN A 693 13.49 6.44 28.76
CA ASN A 693 14.48 6.27 29.82
C ASN A 693 14.24 7.25 30.99
N GLU A 694 12.99 7.41 31.40
CA GLU A 694 12.56 8.27 32.53
C GLU A 694 12.83 9.78 32.38
N GLU A 695 13.09 10.27 31.16
CA GLU A 695 13.12 11.71 30.88
C GLU A 695 11.78 12.38 31.22
N GLU A 696 11.82 13.57 31.86
CA GLU A 696 10.62 14.35 32.15
C GLU A 696 9.99 14.92 30.88
N VAL A 697 9.08 14.17 30.27
CA VAL A 697 8.34 14.56 29.06
C VAL A 697 6.85 14.75 29.35
N ASP A 698 6.15 15.51 28.51
CA ASP A 698 4.69 15.59 28.57
C ASP A 698 4.09 14.22 28.23
N LYS A 699 3.48 13.57 29.23
CA LYS A 699 2.86 12.26 29.10
C LYS A 699 1.83 12.20 27.97
N LYS A 700 1.06 13.27 27.75
CA LYS A 700 0.07 13.32 26.66
C LYS A 700 0.73 13.35 25.30
N GLN A 701 1.82 14.10 25.17
CA GLN A 701 2.58 14.17 23.93
C GLN A 701 3.31 12.86 23.65
N LEU A 702 3.87 12.20 24.68
CA LEU A 702 4.48 10.88 24.60
C LEU A 702 3.46 9.82 24.15
N GLU A 703 2.30 9.77 24.79
CA GLU A 703 1.22 8.86 24.39
C GLU A 703 0.80 9.10 22.93
N ARG A 704 0.62 10.37 22.55
CA ARG A 704 0.24 10.76 21.19
C ARG A 704 1.26 10.28 20.16
N ILE A 705 2.54 10.58 20.34
CA ILE A 705 3.57 10.23 19.36
C ILE A 705 3.81 8.72 19.30
N THR A 706 3.71 8.00 20.43
CA THR A 706 3.76 6.54 20.44
C THR A 706 2.59 5.95 19.64
N LYS A 707 1.36 6.44 19.84
CA LYS A 707 0.21 5.99 19.02
C LYS A 707 0.43 6.26 17.53
N VAL A 708 0.98 7.41 17.15
CA VAL A 708 1.33 7.70 15.75
C VAL A 708 2.32 6.66 15.21
N ALA A 709 3.38 6.36 15.95
CA ALA A 709 4.38 5.39 15.55
C ALA A 709 3.76 4.00 15.34
N LEU A 710 2.95 3.54 16.30
CA LEU A 710 2.25 2.25 16.24
C LEU A 710 1.23 2.15 15.09
N TRP A 711 0.52 3.25 14.77
CA TRP A 711 -0.33 3.32 13.58
C TRP A 711 0.46 3.26 12.27
N CYS A 712 1.67 3.84 12.24
CA CYS A 712 2.51 3.84 11.06
C CYS A 712 3.11 2.44 10.77
N ILE A 713 3.42 1.66 11.81
CA ILE A 713 4.04 0.32 11.67
C ILE A 713 3.02 -0.83 11.59
N GLN A 714 1.76 -0.54 11.26
CA GLN A 714 0.73 -1.58 11.12
C GLN A 714 1.12 -2.61 10.06
N TYR A 715 0.81 -3.87 10.32
CA TYR A 715 1.17 -4.97 9.41
C TYR A 715 0.51 -4.79 8.04
N GLU A 716 -0.78 -4.51 8.04
CA GLU A 716 -1.60 -4.30 6.86
C GLU A 716 -1.43 -2.86 6.33
N PRO A 717 -0.96 -2.64 5.08
CA PRO A 717 -0.67 -1.30 4.56
C PRO A 717 -1.89 -0.38 4.47
N SER A 718 -3.08 -0.95 4.30
CA SER A 718 -4.34 -0.19 4.24
C SER A 718 -4.70 0.45 5.57
N LEU A 719 -4.26 -0.09 6.71
CA LEU A 719 -4.49 0.47 8.05
C LEU A 719 -3.56 1.64 8.37
N ARG A 720 -2.41 1.75 7.69
CA ARG A 720 -1.46 2.85 7.94
C ARG A 720 -2.05 4.18 7.47
N PRO A 721 -1.97 5.25 8.28
CA PRO A 721 -2.46 6.57 7.89
C PRO A 721 -1.68 7.15 6.69
N SER A 722 -2.25 8.14 6.00
CA SER A 722 -1.48 8.96 5.04
C SER A 722 -0.53 9.89 5.78
N MET A 723 0.53 10.36 5.13
CA MET A 723 1.48 11.28 5.78
C MET A 723 0.86 12.62 6.14
N LYS A 724 -0.15 13.10 5.39
CA LYS A 724 -0.98 14.23 5.82
C LYS A 724 -1.67 13.98 7.15
N LYS A 725 -2.30 12.81 7.30
CA LYS A 725 -2.98 12.43 8.55
C LYS A 725 -1.99 12.26 9.69
N VAL A 726 -0.83 11.65 9.43
CA VAL A 726 0.28 11.55 10.40
C VAL A 726 0.71 12.93 10.89
N LEU A 727 0.88 13.91 9.98
CA LEU A 727 1.25 15.27 10.36
C LEU A 727 0.18 15.92 11.27
N GLN A 728 -1.10 15.78 10.90
CA GLN A 728 -2.22 16.26 11.72
C GLN A 728 -2.24 15.62 13.13
N MET A 729 -1.96 14.32 13.21
CA MET A 729 -1.87 13.56 14.46
C MET A 729 -0.69 14.04 15.32
N LEU A 730 0.49 14.28 14.71
CA LEU A 730 1.67 14.81 15.40
C LEU A 730 1.45 16.24 15.92
N GLU A 731 0.73 17.07 15.16
CA GLU A 731 0.37 18.45 15.53
C GLU A 731 -0.75 18.50 16.59
N GLY A 732 -1.42 17.38 16.87
CA GLY A 732 -2.51 17.30 17.84
C GLY A 732 -3.81 17.94 17.37
N THR A 733 -4.00 18.02 16.05
CA THR A 733 -5.21 18.59 15.42
C THR A 733 -6.34 17.58 15.26
N VAL A 734 -6.04 16.29 15.46
CA VAL A 734 -6.97 15.17 15.36
C VAL A 734 -6.74 14.23 16.53
N ASP A 735 -7.83 13.67 17.06
CA ASP A 735 -7.74 12.61 18.06
C ASP A 735 -7.24 11.31 17.42
N ILE A 736 -6.51 10.54 18.22
CA ILE A 736 -5.86 9.30 17.78
C ILE A 736 -6.49 8.12 18.55
N PRO A 737 -7.22 7.23 17.86
CA PRO A 737 -7.71 6.01 18.48
C PRO A 737 -6.54 5.10 18.86
N ASP A 738 -6.76 4.19 19.81
CA ASP A 738 -5.74 3.22 20.18
C ASP A 738 -5.39 2.33 18.96
N PRO A 739 -4.09 2.15 18.67
CA PRO A 739 -3.65 1.31 17.56
C PRO A 739 -4.07 -0.14 17.82
N PRO A 740 -4.48 -0.89 16.79
CA PRO A 740 -4.83 -2.29 16.95
C PRO A 740 -3.65 -3.10 17.48
N SER A 741 -3.93 -4.05 18.38
CA SER A 741 -2.93 -5.02 18.85
C SER A 741 -2.32 -5.76 17.66
N ARG A 742 -1.01 -6.03 17.76
CA ARG A 742 -0.24 -6.66 16.70
C ARG A 742 -0.64 -8.13 16.60
N SER A 743 -1.38 -8.50 15.55
CA SER A 743 -1.55 -9.89 15.16
C SER A 743 -0.31 -10.34 14.39
N ILE A 744 0.78 -10.66 15.09
CA ILE A 744 1.93 -11.33 14.47
C ILE A 744 1.54 -12.80 14.24
N PRO A 745 1.54 -13.33 13.00
CA PRO A 745 1.59 -14.76 12.80
C PRO A 745 2.94 -15.25 13.31
N SER A 746 2.94 -16.17 14.26
CA SER A 746 4.11 -16.75 14.95
C SER A 746 5.09 -17.53 14.05
N SER A 747 5.10 -17.30 12.73
CA SER A 747 5.88 -18.07 11.75
C SER A 747 6.97 -17.27 11.02
N VAL A 748 7.28 -16.04 11.45
CA VAL A 748 8.19 -15.16 10.69
C VAL A 748 9.64 -15.15 11.19
N TRP A 749 9.95 -15.76 12.34
CA TRP A 749 11.32 -15.78 12.88
C TRP A 749 12.00 -17.17 12.94
N ASP A 750 11.30 -18.26 12.65
CA ASP A 750 11.91 -19.60 12.63
C ASP A 750 12.56 -19.94 11.28
N LYS A 751 13.43 -19.06 10.76
CA LYS A 751 14.43 -19.39 9.73
C LYS A 751 15.62 -18.43 9.83
N GLU A 752 16.50 -18.65 10.80
CA GLU A 752 17.93 -18.39 10.60
C GLU A 752 18.65 -19.68 10.21
#